data_AF-V5HHN7-F1
#
_entry.id   AF-V5HHN7-F1
#
_cell.length_a   1.000
_cell.length_b   1.000
_cell.length_c   1.000
_cell.angle_alpha   90.00
_cell.angle_beta   90.00
_cell.angle_gamma   90.00
#
_symmetry.space_group_name_H-M   'P 1'
#
loop_
_entity.id
_entity.type
_entity.pdbx_description
1 polymer ?
#
loop_
_entity_poly.entity_id
_entity_poly.type
_entity_poly.pdbx_seq_one_letter_code
_entity_poly.pdbx_strand_id
1 'polypeptide(L)'
;TVLLQYSTAVVRNEYIVTFKHYYRTNARDQFIAAALKGSGIEAWERLPRQNAAADFPSDFELVRLFEGSAEEGLAALRDHPLVKYVTPQRTVTRTLKFLNVSEEPLCEDVSCWHSSRPFSTRNSLSWGSAFWQSSERHQQRKLLRTIPRQITKALQADVLWNLGIRGANVKVAVFDTGLPKNHPHFKKVKERTNWTNEKTLDDGLGHGTFVAGVIASSRDCLGFAPESELHVYRVFTKNQMSYTSWFLDAFNYAILKKINVLNLSIGGPDFMDHPFVDKVWELTANNVIMISAIGNDGPLYGTLNNPGDQMDVIGVGGIDFEDQIARFSSRGMTTWELPGGYGRLKPDIVTYGSSVRGSAVSGSCRSLSGTSVASPVVAGAVTLLMSGALHLGGALNPASVKQALMASAGRLRGFPMFEQGWGKLQLVGAYKALANYKPQATLSPSYLDLSECPYMWPYCTQPLYHSSLPVIANITILNGMGVSGRIVSKPEWHPYLPENGHFLDLAFGFPEVLWPWSGFLSIHFSVRAEAAQWEGVAQGHVSLTVESPPGENEIEPRRSHLKLPIKAKIIPTPPRSKRILWDQYHNLRYPPGYFPRDNLKMTTDPLDWSGDHIHTNFKDMYQHLRNHGYYIEVLGFPFTCFNAQNYGTLLLVDAEEEYFPEELSKLRRDVESGLSLIVFADWYNVSVMRKIKFYDENTHQWWMPDTGGANVPALNDLLSSWNIGLGDNVFEGEFTLGDHGMYYASGSSITRFPENGLLVRKALNNQGLEVLNDKVERVEGVAILGLLQTGNSKSSGRIAVYGDSNCIDTAHMQKECYWLLHALVQYSTTGLIAPFFESSSSLPASNGSLLPKRMEGNRLHRYSKVLQNRPGVPELRALPPCPALNWAVPLPLNQSAPSTLWKSQKLLSIEQLPLGVGGGGIPDTADDLPMPSLKQRWGGWALPHDQDDADASSQEAVSISEYFSSLQRRLANLSRRTMVALVALLSAAMLWLLYRRFFSRARVRRSGHKGRARRRILSLPVGKLLRGV
;
A
#
# COMPACT_ATOMS: atom_id res chain seq x y z
N THR A 1 -17.22 -6.32 12.63
CA THR A 1 -16.31 -5.40 11.94
C THR A 1 -17.01 -4.08 11.69
N VAL A 2 -16.32 -2.95 11.88
CA VAL A 2 -16.81 -1.62 11.52
C VAL A 2 -16.37 -1.36 10.09
N LEU A 3 -17.33 -1.35 9.17
CA LEU A 3 -17.10 -0.94 7.79
C LEU A 3 -17.40 0.55 7.69
N LEU A 4 -16.47 1.29 7.10
CA LEU A 4 -16.49 2.74 6.97
C LEU A 4 -16.60 3.06 5.48
N GLN A 5 -17.72 3.63 5.06
CA GLN A 5 -17.89 4.19 3.72
C GLN A 5 -17.89 5.71 3.78
N TYR A 6 -17.37 6.37 2.75
CA TYR A 6 -17.21 7.81 2.70
C TYR A 6 -17.76 8.40 1.41
N SER A 7 -18.33 9.60 1.51
CA SER A 7 -18.72 10.42 0.37
C SER A 7 -18.43 11.90 0.72
N THR A 8 -17.92 12.70 -0.22
CA THR A 8 -17.42 14.07 0.02
C THR A 8 -17.95 15.12 -0.96
N ALA A 9 -18.31 16.31 -0.50
CA ALA A 9 -19.44 17.05 -1.02
C ALA A 9 -19.39 18.58 -1.22
N VAL A 10 -18.99 19.14 -2.37
CA VAL A 10 -19.21 20.59 -2.65
C VAL A 10 -20.64 21.10 -2.42
N VAL A 11 -20.81 21.92 -1.40
CA VAL A 11 -22.01 22.69 -1.12
C VAL A 11 -22.19 23.79 -2.17
N ARG A 12 -23.38 23.85 -2.79
CA ARG A 12 -23.71 24.90 -3.77
C ARG A 12 -23.48 26.30 -3.22
N ASN A 13 -22.80 27.12 -4.02
CA ASN A 13 -22.59 28.55 -3.81
C ASN A 13 -21.82 28.92 -2.53
N GLU A 14 -21.25 27.96 -1.80
CA GLU A 14 -20.44 28.19 -0.61
C GLU A 14 -18.96 27.92 -0.87
N TYR A 15 -18.12 28.90 -0.53
CA TYR A 15 -16.69 28.87 -0.79
C TYR A 15 -15.90 29.16 0.48
N ILE A 16 -14.82 28.41 0.67
CA ILE A 16 -13.79 28.62 1.67
C ILE A 16 -12.74 29.56 1.06
N VAL A 17 -12.70 30.80 1.54
CA VAL A 17 -11.65 31.78 1.21
C VAL A 17 -10.55 31.63 2.24
N THR A 18 -9.40 31.07 1.83
CA THR A 18 -8.23 30.89 2.70
C THR A 18 -7.28 32.07 2.53
N PHE A 19 -6.77 32.61 3.63
CA PHE A 19 -5.88 33.76 3.70
C PHE A 19 -4.46 33.33 4.04
N LYS A 20 -3.47 34.17 3.71
CA LYS A 20 -2.06 33.88 4.01
C LYS A 20 -1.70 33.93 5.50
N HIS A 21 -2.51 34.61 6.32
CA HIS A 21 -2.29 34.81 7.76
C HIS A 21 -3.60 34.73 8.54
N TYR A 22 -3.50 34.67 9.86
CA TYR A 22 -4.63 34.72 10.78
C TYR A 22 -5.11 36.16 10.97
N TYR A 23 -6.36 36.42 10.63
CA TYR A 23 -6.99 37.74 10.76
C TYR A 23 -8.20 37.68 11.69
N ARG A 24 -8.67 38.82 12.19
CA ARG A 24 -9.98 38.92 12.84
C ARG A 24 -11.09 39.02 11.79
N THR A 25 -12.31 38.65 12.17
CA THR A 25 -13.48 38.64 11.27
C THR A 25 -13.67 39.95 10.51
N ASN A 26 -13.64 41.09 11.19
CA ASN A 26 -13.81 42.40 10.53
C ASN A 26 -12.77 42.67 9.42
N ALA A 27 -11.53 42.20 9.58
CA ALA A 27 -10.48 42.39 8.58
C ALA A 27 -10.70 41.47 7.36
N ARG A 28 -11.06 40.19 7.60
CA ARG A 28 -11.40 39.26 6.51
C ARG A 28 -12.59 39.77 5.70
N ASP A 29 -13.62 40.29 6.36
CA ASP A 29 -14.80 40.85 5.72
C ASP A 29 -14.44 42.05 4.83
N GLN A 30 -13.52 42.92 5.29
CA GLN A 30 -13.01 44.03 4.48
C GLN A 30 -12.22 43.55 3.26
N PHE A 31 -11.41 42.50 3.39
CA PHE A 31 -10.64 41.94 2.26
C PHE A 31 -11.56 41.32 1.21
N ILE A 32 -12.57 40.56 1.64
CA ILE A 32 -13.56 39.96 0.74
C ILE A 32 -14.39 41.05 0.05
N ALA A 33 -14.88 42.05 0.81
CA ALA A 33 -15.61 43.18 0.26
C ALA A 33 -14.78 43.96 -0.75
N ALA A 34 -13.49 44.19 -0.49
CA ALA A 34 -12.59 44.89 -1.39
C ALA A 34 -12.32 44.08 -2.67
N ALA A 35 -12.13 42.76 -2.56
CA ALA A 35 -11.93 41.89 -3.71
C ALA A 35 -13.16 41.83 -4.62
N LEU A 36 -14.36 41.75 -4.04
CA LEU A 36 -15.61 41.66 -4.79
C LEU A 36 -16.06 43.02 -5.36
N LYS A 37 -15.51 44.14 -4.88
CA LYS A 37 -15.83 45.49 -5.36
C LYS A 37 -15.38 45.67 -6.81
N GLY A 38 -16.35 45.68 -7.73
CA GLY A 38 -16.10 45.83 -9.17
C GLY A 38 -16.11 44.52 -9.98
N SER A 39 -16.41 43.39 -9.34
CA SER A 39 -16.48 42.05 -9.96
C SER A 39 -17.87 41.68 -10.53
N GLY A 40 -18.82 42.62 -10.55
CA GLY A 40 -20.20 42.38 -10.98
C GLY A 40 -21.08 41.60 -9.98
N ILE A 41 -20.52 41.11 -8.86
CA ILE A 41 -21.30 40.47 -7.79
C ILE A 41 -21.98 41.53 -6.91
N GLU A 42 -23.31 41.65 -7.05
CA GLU A 42 -24.12 42.63 -6.29
C GLU A 42 -24.50 42.14 -4.89
N ALA A 43 -24.56 40.82 -4.66
CA ALA A 43 -24.94 40.23 -3.38
C ALA A 43 -24.01 39.06 -3.00
N TRP A 44 -23.42 39.14 -1.81
CA TRP A 44 -22.72 38.04 -1.16
C TRP A 44 -23.04 38.04 0.34
N GLU A 45 -22.99 36.86 0.96
CA GLU A 45 -23.25 36.68 2.39
C GLU A 45 -22.08 35.93 3.05
N ARG A 46 -21.62 36.43 4.21
CA ARG A 46 -20.73 35.66 5.08
C ARG A 46 -21.56 34.66 5.89
N LEU A 47 -21.17 33.39 5.86
CA LEU A 47 -21.78 32.38 6.71
C LEU A 47 -21.17 32.44 8.11
N PRO A 48 -21.96 32.69 9.17
CA PRO A 48 -21.43 32.81 10.52
C PRO A 48 -20.96 31.44 11.06
N ARG A 49 -19.71 31.39 11.52
CA ARG A 49 -19.15 30.23 12.21
C ARG A 49 -19.53 30.29 13.70
N GLN A 50 -20.58 29.57 14.10
CA GLN A 50 -21.10 29.57 15.48
C GLN A 50 -20.48 28.42 16.31
N ASN A 51 -19.20 28.54 16.62
CA ASN A 51 -18.47 27.52 17.37
C ASN A 51 -17.39 28.16 18.27
N ALA A 52 -16.65 27.33 19.01
CA ALA A 52 -15.65 27.80 19.97
C ALA A 52 -14.46 28.54 19.33
N ALA A 53 -14.26 28.44 18.00
CA ALA A 53 -13.22 29.18 17.28
C ALA A 53 -13.66 30.59 16.85
N ALA A 54 -14.94 30.94 16.97
CA ALA A 54 -15.49 32.23 16.52
C ALA A 54 -14.82 33.44 17.19
N ASP A 55 -14.40 33.29 18.44
CA ASP A 55 -13.78 34.34 19.24
C ASP A 55 -12.29 34.58 18.91
N PHE A 56 -11.71 33.75 18.03
CA PHE A 56 -10.29 33.76 17.72
C PHE A 56 -10.03 34.18 16.26
N PRO A 57 -8.84 34.73 15.97
CA PRO A 57 -8.39 34.91 14.59
C PRO A 57 -8.45 33.58 13.82
N SER A 58 -8.79 33.66 12.54
CA SER A 58 -8.83 32.52 11.61
C SER A 58 -8.16 32.93 10.31
N ASP A 59 -7.58 31.94 9.65
CA ASP A 59 -6.96 32.03 8.33
C ASP A 59 -7.94 31.69 7.20
N PHE A 60 -9.22 31.45 7.50
CA PHE A 60 -10.24 31.29 6.46
C PHE A 60 -11.57 31.95 6.84
N GLU A 61 -12.41 32.18 5.83
CA GLU A 61 -13.81 32.59 6.01
C GLU A 61 -14.73 31.88 5.00
N LEU A 62 -15.99 31.70 5.40
CA LEU A 62 -17.02 31.11 4.56
C LEU A 62 -17.87 32.18 3.88
N VAL A 63 -17.90 32.12 2.56
CA VAL A 63 -18.62 33.07 1.72
C VAL A 63 -19.64 32.34 0.87
N ARG A 64 -20.87 32.84 0.87
CA ARG A 64 -21.91 32.46 -0.06
C ARG A 64 -22.05 33.54 -1.14
N LEU A 65 -21.89 33.15 -2.40
CA LEU A 65 -22.07 34.04 -3.56
C LEU A 65 -23.45 33.77 -4.19
N PHE A 66 -24.28 34.79 -4.42
CA PHE A 66 -25.60 34.64 -5.04
C PHE A 66 -25.51 34.72 -6.58
N GLU A 67 -26.51 34.20 -7.30
CA GLU A 67 -26.47 34.02 -8.77
C GLU A 67 -26.25 35.34 -9.55
N GLY A 68 -25.21 35.35 -10.39
CA GLY A 68 -24.69 36.49 -11.16
C GLY A 68 -23.16 36.43 -11.20
N SER A 69 -22.55 36.28 -12.39
CA SER A 69 -21.09 36.22 -12.65
C SER A 69 -20.19 35.57 -11.57
N ALA A 70 -20.60 34.43 -11.00
CA ALA A 70 -19.86 33.76 -9.91
C ALA A 70 -18.39 33.46 -10.27
N GLU A 71 -18.11 33.13 -11.53
CA GLU A 71 -16.73 32.93 -12.01
C GLU A 71 -15.88 34.21 -11.95
N GLU A 72 -16.45 35.38 -12.24
CA GLU A 72 -15.75 36.67 -12.17
C GLU A 72 -15.43 37.06 -10.72
N GLY A 73 -16.37 36.84 -9.79
CA GLY A 73 -16.10 37.07 -8.37
C GLY A 73 -15.13 36.06 -7.75
N LEU A 74 -15.17 34.79 -8.17
CA LEU A 74 -14.17 33.80 -7.78
C LEU A 74 -12.78 34.17 -8.30
N ALA A 75 -12.68 34.65 -9.54
CA ALA A 75 -11.44 35.17 -10.10
C ALA A 75 -10.93 36.37 -9.29
N ALA A 76 -11.81 37.34 -9.00
CA ALA A 76 -11.45 38.52 -8.20
C ALA A 76 -10.96 38.17 -6.78
N LEU A 77 -11.58 37.18 -6.14
CA LEU A 77 -11.13 36.67 -4.84
C LEU A 77 -9.76 35.98 -4.94
N ARG A 78 -9.52 35.20 -6.00
CA ARG A 78 -8.23 34.52 -6.25
C ARG A 78 -7.10 35.51 -6.53
N ASP A 79 -7.40 36.64 -7.18
CA ASP A 79 -6.42 37.67 -7.53
C ASP A 79 -6.05 38.58 -6.34
N HIS A 80 -6.80 38.54 -5.24
CA HIS A 80 -6.52 39.36 -4.08
C HIS A 80 -5.21 38.95 -3.37
N PRO A 81 -4.27 39.87 -3.09
CA PRO A 81 -2.90 39.53 -2.67
C PRO A 81 -2.80 38.82 -1.32
N LEU A 82 -3.79 38.99 -0.44
CA LEU A 82 -3.85 38.33 0.88
C LEU A 82 -4.60 36.99 0.85
N VAL A 83 -5.32 36.68 -0.23
CA VAL A 83 -5.98 35.39 -0.40
C VAL A 83 -4.93 34.39 -0.88
N LYS A 84 -4.92 33.23 -0.23
CA LYS A 84 -4.05 32.10 -0.58
C LYS A 84 -4.73 31.27 -1.67
N TYR A 85 -5.97 30.83 -1.41
CA TYR A 85 -6.79 30.07 -2.36
C TYR A 85 -8.29 30.30 -2.08
N VAL A 86 -9.10 30.02 -3.09
CA VAL A 86 -10.57 29.95 -2.97
C VAL A 86 -11.00 28.56 -3.42
N THR A 87 -11.62 27.82 -2.50
CA THR A 87 -12.06 26.44 -2.75
C THR A 87 -13.53 26.29 -2.43
N PRO A 88 -14.26 25.41 -3.14
CA PRO A 88 -15.64 25.11 -2.77
C PRO A 88 -15.69 24.41 -1.40
N GLN A 89 -16.65 24.79 -0.54
CA GLN A 89 -16.84 24.10 0.73
C GLN A 89 -17.36 22.69 0.49
N ARG A 90 -16.76 21.68 1.12
CA ARG A 90 -17.24 20.29 1.04
C ARG A 90 -17.94 19.83 2.32
N THR A 91 -18.95 18.98 2.18
CA THR A 91 -19.52 18.14 3.25
C THR A 91 -18.89 16.76 3.20
N VAL A 92 -18.79 16.04 4.30
CA VAL A 92 -18.20 14.70 4.34
C VAL A 92 -19.19 13.81 5.05
N THR A 93 -19.83 12.90 4.31
CA THR A 93 -20.73 11.91 4.88
C THR A 93 -19.97 10.61 5.09
N ARG A 94 -20.06 10.09 6.31
CA ARG A 94 -19.49 8.81 6.71
C ARG A 94 -20.62 7.82 6.95
N THR A 95 -20.50 6.59 6.52
CA THR A 95 -21.46 5.54 6.88
C THR A 95 -20.74 4.46 7.68
N LEU A 96 -20.97 4.44 8.99
CA LEU A 96 -20.57 3.37 9.90
C LEU A 96 -21.55 2.19 9.80
N LYS A 97 -21.10 1.06 9.25
CA LYS A 97 -21.83 -0.22 9.30
C LYS A 97 -21.16 -1.15 10.31
N PHE A 98 -21.91 -1.54 11.34
CA PHE A 98 -21.46 -2.54 12.32
C PHE A 98 -21.88 -3.92 11.85
N LEU A 99 -20.94 -4.69 11.31
CA LEU A 99 -21.15 -6.09 10.94
C LEU A 99 -20.93 -6.96 12.18
N ASN A 100 -21.93 -7.74 12.58
CA ASN A 100 -21.79 -8.73 13.65
C ASN A 100 -20.92 -9.89 13.16
N VAL A 101 -19.85 -10.20 13.89
CA VAL A 101 -18.91 -11.29 13.55
C VAL A 101 -19.45 -12.66 13.99
N SER A 102 -20.76 -12.77 14.25
CA SER A 102 -21.43 -14.01 14.68
C SER A 102 -22.24 -14.70 13.58
N GLU A 103 -22.28 -14.14 12.38
CA GLU A 103 -22.87 -14.78 11.21
C GLU A 103 -21.78 -14.85 10.13
N GLU A 104 -21.11 -16.00 10.04
CA GLU A 104 -20.82 -16.51 8.70
C GLU A 104 -22.18 -16.65 8.03
N PRO A 105 -22.41 -16.08 6.84
CA PRO A 105 -23.65 -16.32 6.14
C PRO A 105 -23.71 -17.82 5.86
N LEU A 106 -24.66 -18.51 6.50
CA LEU A 106 -25.16 -19.78 6.00
C LEU A 106 -25.76 -19.47 4.62
N CYS A 107 -25.05 -19.85 3.57
CA CYS A 107 -25.51 -19.77 2.20
C CYS A 107 -26.66 -20.78 1.99
N GLU A 108 -27.87 -20.39 2.35
CA GLU A 108 -29.09 -20.97 1.79
C GLU A 108 -29.55 -20.06 0.63
N ASP A 109 -28.81 -20.12 -0.48
CA ASP A 109 -29.35 -20.10 -1.85
C ASP A 109 -28.20 -20.09 -2.88
N VAL A 110 -28.47 -20.75 -4.01
CA VAL A 110 -27.49 -21.29 -4.95
C VAL A 110 -26.85 -20.19 -5.80
N SER A 111 -25.82 -19.48 -5.29
CA SER A 111 -24.91 -18.66 -6.15
C SER A 111 -23.58 -18.23 -5.50
N CYS A 112 -23.11 -18.89 -4.44
CA CYS A 112 -21.75 -18.70 -3.92
C CYS A 112 -20.86 -19.88 -4.34
N TRP A 113 -20.29 -19.81 -5.54
CA TRP A 113 -19.24 -20.76 -5.95
C TRP A 113 -17.87 -20.24 -5.50
N HIS A 114 -17.30 -20.99 -4.57
CA HIS A 114 -15.90 -20.96 -4.18
C HIS A 114 -14.97 -21.15 -5.38
N SER A 115 -13.88 -20.39 -5.40
CA SER A 115 -12.64 -20.79 -6.06
C SER A 115 -12.11 -22.05 -5.37
N SER A 116 -12.53 -23.21 -5.87
CA SER A 116 -12.00 -24.52 -5.51
C SER A 116 -11.94 -25.39 -6.76
N ARG A 117 -10.72 -25.49 -7.27
CA ARG A 117 -10.18 -26.42 -8.27
C ARG A 117 -11.00 -27.72 -8.47
N PRO A 118 -11.33 -28.13 -9.70
CA PRO A 118 -11.64 -29.52 -10.01
C PRO A 118 -10.36 -30.30 -10.35
N PHE A 119 -10.05 -31.32 -9.53
CA PHE A 119 -9.02 -32.33 -9.82
C PHE A 119 -9.67 -33.59 -10.40
N SER A 120 -9.39 -33.91 -11.66
CA SER A 120 -9.38 -35.25 -12.26
C SER A 120 -8.88 -35.07 -13.71
N THR A 121 -7.90 -35.75 -14.30
CA THR A 121 -7.09 -36.94 -14.01
C THR A 121 -5.80 -36.81 -14.85
N ARG A 122 -4.63 -37.23 -14.34
CA ARG A 122 -3.67 -38.09 -15.07
C ARG A 122 -2.42 -38.34 -14.24
N ASN A 123 -2.16 -39.63 -14.03
CA ASN A 123 -0.92 -40.17 -13.50
C ASN A 123 0.24 -39.88 -14.48
N SER A 124 1.28 -39.19 -14.02
CA SER A 124 2.66 -39.71 -14.10
C SER A 124 3.62 -38.91 -13.19
N LEU A 125 4.11 -39.62 -12.16
CA LEU A 125 5.45 -39.60 -11.57
C LEU A 125 6.12 -38.25 -11.23
N SER A 126 5.93 -37.80 -9.99
CA SER A 126 6.94 -37.07 -9.20
C SER A 126 6.64 -37.22 -7.70
N TRP A 127 7.68 -37.39 -6.91
CA TRP A 127 7.69 -37.90 -5.52
C TRP A 127 6.89 -37.08 -4.51
N GLY A 128 6.01 -37.77 -3.80
CA GLY A 128 5.07 -37.22 -2.83
C GLY A 128 5.61 -37.10 -1.41
N SER A 129 5.24 -35.99 -0.78
CA SER A 129 4.90 -35.92 0.62
C SER A 129 3.61 -36.72 0.88
N ALA A 130 3.68 -37.68 1.81
CA ALA A 130 2.50 -38.31 2.39
C ALA A 130 2.02 -37.48 3.58
N PHE A 131 0.76 -37.03 3.52
CA PHE A 131 0.04 -36.46 4.66
C PHE A 131 -1.25 -37.26 4.88
N TRP A 132 -1.42 -37.72 6.12
CA TRP A 132 -2.62 -38.22 6.83
C TRP A 132 -3.19 -39.62 6.55
N GLN A 133 -2.92 -40.53 7.49
CA GLN A 133 -3.96 -41.34 8.11
C GLN A 133 -3.63 -41.56 9.60
N SER A 134 -4.26 -40.77 10.46
CA SER A 134 -4.84 -41.19 11.76
C SER A 134 -5.33 -39.95 12.52
N SER A 135 -6.56 -39.52 12.22
CA SER A 135 -7.38 -38.76 13.16
C SER A 135 -8.02 -39.75 14.12
N GLU A 136 -7.39 -39.98 15.27
CA GLU A 136 -8.04 -40.43 16.50
C GLU A 136 -7.17 -39.98 17.69
N ARG A 137 -7.09 -38.67 17.95
CA ARG A 137 -6.70 -38.14 19.28
C ARG A 137 -6.87 -36.63 19.54
N HIS A 138 -7.60 -35.88 18.71
CA HIS A 138 -7.87 -34.46 19.00
C HIS A 138 -9.36 -34.12 18.96
N GLN A 139 -10.18 -34.89 19.67
CA GLN A 139 -11.54 -34.47 20.08
C GLN A 139 -11.58 -33.91 21.52
N GLN A 140 -10.45 -33.66 22.16
CA GLN A 140 -10.39 -32.95 23.45
C GLN A 140 -9.35 -31.85 23.40
N ARG A 141 -9.73 -30.67 22.86
CA ARG A 141 -9.20 -29.32 23.19
C ARG A 141 -9.86 -28.21 22.35
N LYS A 142 -11.17 -28.28 22.12
CA LYS A 142 -11.98 -27.14 21.63
C LYS A 142 -12.81 -26.51 22.76
N LEU A 143 -12.15 -26.31 23.91
CA LEU A 143 -12.68 -25.61 25.08
C LEU A 143 -11.58 -24.73 25.69
N LEU A 144 -11.04 -23.84 24.86
CA LEU A 144 -10.42 -22.60 25.32
C LEU A 144 -11.02 -21.50 24.46
N ARG A 145 -12.21 -21.03 24.84
CA ARG A 145 -12.65 -19.66 24.53
C ARG A 145 -11.48 -18.77 24.93
N THR A 146 -10.86 -18.10 23.96
CA THR A 146 -9.84 -17.08 24.22
C THR A 146 -10.42 -16.09 25.21
N ILE A 147 -9.91 -16.08 26.44
CA ILE A 147 -10.26 -15.05 27.41
C ILE A 147 -9.89 -13.73 26.72
N PRO A 148 -10.83 -12.78 26.52
CA PRO A 148 -10.54 -11.54 25.81
C PRO A 148 -9.41 -10.82 26.56
N ARG A 149 -8.21 -10.85 25.98
CA ARG A 149 -7.04 -10.20 26.57
C ARG A 149 -7.26 -8.70 26.47
N GLN A 150 -7.15 -8.03 27.60
CA GLN A 150 -7.18 -6.58 27.62
C GLN A 150 -5.97 -6.04 26.86
N ILE A 151 -6.21 -5.12 25.93
CA ILE A 151 -5.19 -4.62 25.00
C ILE A 151 -4.03 -3.91 25.71
N THR A 152 -4.33 -3.20 26.79
CA THR A 152 -3.31 -2.53 27.64
C THR A 152 -2.31 -3.52 28.21
N LYS A 153 -2.78 -4.70 28.65
CA LYS A 153 -1.92 -5.79 29.12
C LYS A 153 -1.16 -6.46 27.98
N ALA A 154 -1.80 -6.65 26.83
CA ALA A 154 -1.15 -7.23 25.65
C ALA A 154 0.03 -6.37 25.15
N LEU A 155 -0.07 -5.05 25.30
CA LEU A 155 0.99 -4.09 24.97
C LEU A 155 1.81 -3.62 26.18
N GLN A 156 1.70 -4.29 27.34
CA GLN A 156 2.52 -4.04 28.54
C GLN A 156 2.43 -2.61 29.10
N ALA A 157 1.25 -1.97 29.04
CA ALA A 157 1.03 -0.63 29.60
C ALA A 157 1.14 -0.61 31.13
N ASP A 158 0.87 -1.74 31.79
CA ASP A 158 1.03 -1.93 33.23
C ASP A 158 2.46 -1.65 33.72
N VAL A 159 3.47 -1.97 32.90
CA VAL A 159 4.88 -1.65 33.20
C VAL A 159 5.08 -0.15 33.38
N LEU A 160 4.50 0.68 32.51
CA LEU A 160 4.61 2.13 32.59
C LEU A 160 3.74 2.71 33.71
N TRP A 161 2.55 2.15 33.93
CA TRP A 161 1.68 2.58 35.04
C TRP A 161 2.30 2.35 36.42
N ASN A 162 3.10 1.30 36.57
CA ASN A 162 3.85 1.01 37.79
C ASN A 162 5.01 1.99 38.01
N LEU A 163 5.51 2.63 36.94
CA LEU A 163 6.48 3.73 37.02
C LEU A 163 5.80 5.11 37.27
N GLY A 164 4.49 5.13 37.52
CA GLY A 164 3.72 6.36 37.71
C GLY A 164 3.38 7.11 36.42
N ILE A 165 3.73 6.56 35.25
CA ILE A 165 3.44 7.16 33.95
C ILE A 165 2.03 6.73 33.55
N ARG A 166 1.05 7.65 33.60
CA ARG A 166 -0.38 7.34 33.37
C ARG A 166 -1.08 8.33 32.42
N GLY A 167 -0.32 9.17 31.72
CA GLY A 167 -0.85 10.17 30.80
C GLY A 167 -1.01 11.57 31.39
N ALA A 168 -0.58 11.82 32.64
CA ALA A 168 -0.71 13.12 33.28
C ALA A 168 -0.03 14.24 32.46
N ASN A 169 -0.61 15.45 32.49
CA ASN A 169 -0.15 16.66 31.79
C ASN A 169 -0.06 16.56 30.26
N VAL A 170 -0.72 15.56 29.65
CA VAL A 170 -0.85 15.46 28.18
C VAL A 170 -2.29 15.72 27.79
N LYS A 171 -2.49 16.63 26.84
CA LYS A 171 -3.80 16.93 26.23
C LYS A 171 -4.01 16.07 25.00
N VAL A 172 -5.05 15.25 25.04
CA VAL A 172 -5.43 14.39 23.91
C VAL A 172 -6.80 14.79 23.37
N ALA A 173 -6.85 15.09 22.07
CA ALA A 173 -8.08 15.41 21.37
C ALA A 173 -8.61 14.22 20.58
N VAL A 174 -9.90 13.96 20.71
CA VAL A 174 -10.64 12.95 19.95
C VAL A 174 -11.63 13.64 19.04
N PHE A 175 -11.37 13.57 17.74
CA PHE A 175 -12.24 14.12 16.69
C PHE A 175 -13.16 13.00 16.21
N ASP A 176 -14.39 12.98 16.71
CA ASP A 176 -15.33 11.91 16.39
C ASP A 176 -16.79 12.36 16.61
N THR A 177 -17.65 11.40 16.93
CA THR A 177 -19.09 11.51 17.17
C THR A 177 -19.43 11.99 18.59
N GLY A 178 -18.45 12.36 19.41
CA GLY A 178 -18.66 12.90 20.75
C GLY A 178 -18.46 11.88 21.88
N LEU A 179 -18.90 12.25 23.07
CA LEU A 179 -18.79 11.44 24.30
C LEU A 179 -19.91 11.86 25.27
N PRO A 180 -20.63 10.95 25.95
CA PRO A 180 -21.67 11.31 26.92
C PRO A 180 -21.13 12.07 28.14
N LYS A 181 -21.89 13.03 28.68
CA LYS A 181 -21.48 13.86 29.83
C LYS A 181 -21.07 13.05 31.07
N ASN A 182 -21.91 12.08 31.45
CA ASN A 182 -21.82 11.37 32.71
C ASN A 182 -21.42 9.90 32.49
N HIS A 183 -20.36 9.66 31.72
CA HIS A 183 -19.92 8.31 31.42
C HIS A 183 -18.97 7.77 32.52
N PRO A 184 -19.27 6.61 33.16
CA PRO A 184 -18.59 6.16 34.39
C PRO A 184 -17.10 5.87 34.23
N HIS A 185 -16.65 5.58 33.00
CA HIS A 185 -15.26 5.21 32.72
C HIS A 185 -14.28 6.39 32.74
N PHE A 186 -14.74 7.62 32.55
CA PHE A 186 -13.87 8.78 32.36
C PHE A 186 -13.82 9.65 33.63
N LYS A 187 -12.60 10.03 34.05
CA LYS A 187 -12.39 10.91 35.21
C LYS A 187 -12.05 12.35 34.81
N LYS A 188 -11.24 12.54 33.77
CA LYS A 188 -10.65 13.84 33.39
C LYS A 188 -11.09 14.29 31.99
N VAL A 189 -12.39 14.48 31.79
CA VAL A 189 -12.90 15.15 30.59
C VAL A 189 -12.75 16.65 30.81
N LYS A 190 -11.75 17.27 30.17
CA LYS A 190 -11.48 18.71 30.33
C LYS A 190 -12.48 19.54 29.53
N GLU A 191 -12.80 19.07 28.33
CA GLU A 191 -13.60 19.82 27.37
C GLU A 191 -14.40 18.90 26.45
N ARG A 192 -15.62 19.34 26.13
CA ARG A 192 -16.48 18.78 25.09
C ARG A 192 -17.00 19.95 24.25
N THR A 193 -16.64 19.99 22.97
CA THR A 193 -17.11 21.02 22.03
C THR A 193 -17.83 20.38 20.86
N ASN A 194 -18.76 21.14 20.29
CA ASN A 194 -19.48 20.74 19.10
C ASN A 194 -19.17 21.71 17.97
N TRP A 195 -18.74 21.15 16.85
CA TRP A 195 -18.41 21.88 15.63
C TRP A 195 -19.51 21.73 14.57
N THR A 196 -20.52 20.91 14.86
CA THR A 196 -21.67 20.66 13.99
C THR A 196 -22.82 21.62 14.30
N ASN A 197 -23.80 21.67 13.40
CA ASN A 197 -25.01 22.49 13.58
C ASN A 197 -26.05 21.88 14.55
N GLU A 198 -25.84 20.65 15.04
CA GLU A 198 -26.76 20.02 15.99
C GLU A 198 -26.60 20.62 17.40
N LYS A 199 -27.66 20.67 18.22
CA LYS A 199 -27.57 21.21 19.59
C LYS A 199 -27.27 20.11 20.62
N THR A 200 -26.22 19.31 20.40
CA THR A 200 -25.82 18.25 21.33
C THR A 200 -24.31 18.01 21.37
N LEU A 201 -23.83 17.57 22.53
CA LEU A 201 -22.45 17.13 22.77
C LEU A 201 -22.35 15.61 23.00
N ASP A 202 -23.50 14.93 23.11
CA ASP A 202 -23.55 13.51 23.43
C ASP A 202 -23.33 12.64 22.18
N ASP A 203 -22.80 11.44 22.40
CA ASP A 203 -22.52 10.48 21.35
C ASP A 203 -23.76 9.62 21.06
N GLY A 204 -24.42 9.90 19.95
CA GLY A 204 -25.56 9.11 19.48
C GLY A 204 -25.21 7.79 18.81
N LEU A 205 -23.93 7.57 18.44
CA LEU A 205 -23.48 6.43 17.63
C LEU A 205 -22.58 5.45 18.41
N GLY A 206 -21.88 5.95 19.42
CA GLY A 206 -21.00 5.19 20.30
C GLY A 206 -19.58 4.96 19.76
N HIS A 207 -19.26 5.46 18.56
CA HIS A 207 -17.92 5.32 18.00
C HIS A 207 -16.92 6.20 18.76
N GLY A 208 -17.25 7.48 18.98
CA GLY A 208 -16.40 8.42 19.71
C GLY A 208 -16.17 7.99 21.15
N THR A 209 -17.21 7.47 21.82
CA THR A 209 -17.11 6.90 23.18
C THR A 209 -16.14 5.72 23.23
N PHE A 210 -16.18 4.85 22.22
CA PHE A 210 -15.27 3.71 22.13
C PHE A 210 -13.83 4.18 21.93
N VAL A 211 -13.60 5.09 20.98
CA VAL A 211 -12.29 5.67 20.66
C VAL A 211 -11.68 6.36 21.88
N ALA A 212 -12.44 7.25 22.54
CA ALA A 212 -12.03 7.90 23.77
C ALA A 212 -11.73 6.88 24.89
N GLY A 213 -12.53 5.81 24.98
CA GLY A 213 -12.38 4.77 25.97
C GLY A 213 -11.05 4.01 25.87
N VAL A 214 -10.65 3.66 24.65
CA VAL A 214 -9.35 3.00 24.38
C VAL A 214 -8.18 3.91 24.78
N ILE A 215 -8.33 5.23 24.67
CA ILE A 215 -7.31 6.20 25.05
C ILE A 215 -7.27 6.40 26.57
N ALA A 216 -8.38 6.74 27.21
CA ALA A 216 -8.39 7.34 28.56
C ALA A 216 -9.37 6.72 29.57
N SER A 217 -9.96 5.54 29.31
CA SER A 217 -10.81 4.87 30.30
C SER A 217 -10.02 4.50 31.57
N SER A 218 -10.64 4.72 32.75
CA SER A 218 -10.00 4.58 34.07
C SER A 218 -10.66 3.57 35.02
N ARG A 219 -11.77 2.93 34.60
CA ARG A 219 -12.51 1.94 35.41
C ARG A 219 -12.54 0.57 34.72
N ASP A 220 -13.53 0.34 33.87
CA ASP A 220 -13.65 -0.87 33.06
C ASP A 220 -13.13 -0.61 31.65
N CYS A 221 -12.64 -1.66 30.99
CA CYS A 221 -12.01 -1.54 29.67
C CYS A 221 -10.96 -0.44 29.64
N LEU A 222 -9.95 -0.55 30.53
CA LEU A 222 -8.94 0.47 30.74
C LEU A 222 -8.33 0.92 29.42
N GLY A 223 -8.24 2.23 29.27
CA GLY A 223 -7.45 2.86 28.22
C GLY A 223 -5.99 2.97 28.63
N PHE A 224 -5.13 3.38 27.71
CA PHE A 224 -3.69 3.48 27.94
C PHE A 224 -3.30 4.62 28.88
N ALA A 225 -3.97 5.76 28.80
CA ALA A 225 -3.61 7.01 29.48
C ALA A 225 -4.79 7.55 30.33
N PRO A 226 -5.16 6.88 31.44
CA PRO A 226 -6.34 7.24 32.23
C PRO A 226 -6.25 8.61 32.94
N GLU A 227 -5.06 9.21 33.04
CA GLU A 227 -4.85 10.50 33.72
C GLU A 227 -4.62 11.69 32.77
N SER A 228 -4.75 11.47 31.45
CA SER A 228 -4.66 12.52 30.43
C SER A 228 -5.84 13.49 30.45
N GLU A 229 -5.61 14.70 29.95
CA GLU A 229 -6.67 15.68 29.73
C GLU A 229 -7.39 15.37 28.41
N LEU A 230 -8.60 14.83 28.52
CA LEU A 230 -9.39 14.46 27.34
C LEU A 230 -10.18 15.66 26.82
N HIS A 231 -9.94 16.02 25.57
CA HIS A 231 -10.70 17.00 24.79
C HIS A 231 -11.51 16.26 23.72
N VAL A 232 -12.83 16.36 23.75
CA VAL A 232 -13.70 15.65 22.79
C VAL A 232 -14.33 16.65 21.84
N TYR A 233 -13.95 16.57 20.58
CA TYR A 233 -14.43 17.45 19.53
C TYR A 233 -15.42 16.68 18.65
N ARG A 234 -16.70 17.02 18.79
CA ARG A 234 -17.75 16.46 17.95
C ARG A 234 -17.73 17.17 16.60
N VAL A 235 -17.30 16.46 15.57
CA VAL A 235 -17.19 16.96 14.18
C VAL A 235 -18.15 16.26 13.22
N PHE A 236 -18.85 15.21 13.67
CA PHE A 236 -19.92 14.56 12.89
C PHE A 236 -21.29 14.70 13.53
N THR A 237 -22.30 14.90 12.70
CA THR A 237 -23.71 14.84 13.08
C THR A 237 -24.16 13.40 13.39
N LYS A 238 -25.39 13.22 13.88
CA LYS A 238 -25.96 11.86 14.08
C LYS A 238 -26.13 11.11 12.76
N ASN A 239 -26.39 11.86 11.69
CA ASN A 239 -26.44 11.36 10.32
C ASN A 239 -25.03 11.20 9.71
N GLN A 240 -23.97 11.34 10.53
CA GLN A 240 -22.58 11.14 10.16
C GLN A 240 -22.07 12.06 9.04
N MET A 241 -22.66 13.25 8.94
CA MET A 241 -22.20 14.33 8.06
C MET A 241 -21.25 15.27 8.82
N SER A 242 -20.22 15.76 8.14
CA SER A 242 -19.29 16.82 8.56
C SER A 242 -19.14 17.84 7.44
N TYR A 243 -18.45 18.97 7.68
CA TYR A 243 -17.99 19.88 6.64
C TYR A 243 -16.49 20.10 6.76
N THR A 244 -15.80 20.35 5.65
CA THR A 244 -14.37 20.71 5.65
C THR A 244 -14.10 21.87 6.59
N SER A 245 -14.95 22.90 6.55
CA SER A 245 -14.84 24.08 7.42
C SER A 245 -14.92 23.76 8.92
N TRP A 246 -15.68 22.73 9.31
CA TRP A 246 -15.72 22.27 10.70
C TRP A 246 -14.40 21.65 11.14
N PHE A 247 -13.74 20.90 10.26
CA PHE A 247 -12.39 20.39 10.52
C PHE A 247 -11.38 21.52 10.60
N LEU A 248 -11.41 22.49 9.67
CA LEU A 248 -10.51 23.64 9.69
C LEU A 248 -10.61 24.44 11.00
N ASP A 249 -11.84 24.73 11.44
CA ASP A 249 -12.10 25.42 12.70
C ASP A 249 -11.63 24.62 13.92
N ALA A 250 -11.96 23.33 13.95
CA ALA A 250 -11.57 22.46 15.05
C ALA A 250 -10.05 22.26 15.13
N PHE A 251 -9.35 22.23 13.98
CA PHE A 251 -7.89 22.19 13.90
C PHE A 251 -7.26 23.51 14.35
N ASN A 252 -7.78 24.66 13.89
CA ASN A 252 -7.35 25.98 14.38
C ASN A 252 -7.50 26.07 15.90
N TYR A 253 -8.61 25.59 16.43
CA TYR A 253 -8.84 25.56 17.88
C TYR A 253 -7.90 24.60 18.62
N ALA A 254 -7.61 23.42 18.05
CA ALA A 254 -6.66 22.48 18.62
C ALA A 254 -5.24 23.08 18.72
N ILE A 255 -4.81 23.81 17.69
CA ILE A 255 -3.54 24.55 17.67
C ILE A 255 -3.55 25.61 18.78
N LEU A 256 -4.61 26.43 18.87
CA LEU A 256 -4.75 27.46 19.89
C LEU A 256 -4.73 26.90 21.32
N LYS A 257 -5.36 25.75 21.54
CA LYS A 257 -5.38 25.05 22.83
C LYS A 257 -4.09 24.30 23.14
N LYS A 258 -3.15 24.25 22.19
CA LYS A 258 -1.89 23.50 22.26
C LYS A 258 -2.15 22.05 22.61
N ILE A 259 -3.07 21.41 21.88
CA ILE A 259 -3.32 19.97 21.97
C ILE A 259 -2.01 19.24 21.64
N ASN A 260 -1.68 18.20 22.40
CA ASN A 260 -0.45 17.45 22.18
C ASN A 260 -0.65 16.30 21.19
N VAL A 261 -1.74 15.55 21.38
CA VAL A 261 -2.05 14.34 20.61
C VAL A 261 -3.45 14.46 20.04
N LEU A 262 -3.61 14.21 18.74
CA LEU A 262 -4.89 14.23 18.06
C LEU A 262 -5.14 12.86 17.42
N ASN A 263 -6.23 12.20 17.80
CA ASN A 263 -6.70 11.00 17.12
C ASN A 263 -7.81 11.35 16.13
N LEU A 264 -7.59 10.99 14.86
CA LEU A 264 -8.57 11.08 13.79
C LEU A 264 -8.85 9.68 13.26
N SER A 265 -9.85 8.99 13.81
CA SER A 265 -10.25 7.64 13.36
C SER A 265 -11.12 7.70 12.10
N ILE A 266 -10.70 8.48 11.12
CA ILE A 266 -11.43 8.81 9.90
C ILE A 266 -10.43 8.81 8.75
N GLY A 267 -10.81 8.30 7.58
CA GLY A 267 -10.10 8.63 6.35
C GLY A 267 -10.84 8.22 5.10
N GLY A 268 -10.72 9.01 4.04
CA GLY A 268 -11.28 8.74 2.71
C GLY A 268 -10.28 9.09 1.61
N PRO A 269 -10.67 9.11 0.32
CA PRO A 269 -9.78 9.40 -0.80
C PRO A 269 -9.47 10.89 -1.00
N ASP A 270 -9.79 11.75 -0.04
CA ASP A 270 -9.85 13.18 -0.33
C ASP A 270 -8.49 13.88 -0.19
N PHE A 271 -7.57 13.50 -1.08
CA PHE A 271 -6.32 14.22 -1.28
C PHE A 271 -6.46 15.51 -2.11
N MET A 272 -7.67 15.81 -2.61
CA MET A 272 -7.94 17.01 -3.40
C MET A 272 -8.52 18.16 -2.58
N ASP A 273 -8.96 17.91 -1.35
CA ASP A 273 -9.32 18.98 -0.41
C ASP A 273 -8.04 19.63 0.14
N HIS A 274 -7.41 20.45 -0.71
CA HIS A 274 -6.19 21.19 -0.37
C HIS A 274 -6.30 21.95 0.97
N PRO A 275 -7.41 22.65 1.31
CA PRO A 275 -7.58 23.25 2.63
C PRO A 275 -7.38 22.26 3.79
N PHE A 276 -7.92 21.05 3.67
CA PHE A 276 -7.78 20.02 4.70
C PHE A 276 -6.34 19.52 4.82
N VAL A 277 -5.69 19.19 3.70
CA VAL A 277 -4.30 18.70 3.67
C VAL A 277 -3.32 19.76 4.20
N ASP A 278 -3.43 21.00 3.72
CA ASP A 278 -2.62 22.12 4.20
C ASP A 278 -2.79 22.34 5.71
N LYS A 279 -4.02 22.21 6.22
CA LYS A 279 -4.30 22.36 7.65
C LYS A 279 -3.71 21.21 8.47
N VAL A 280 -3.65 20.00 7.94
CA VAL A 280 -2.95 18.88 8.58
C VAL A 280 -1.45 19.16 8.69
N TRP A 281 -0.82 19.70 7.63
CA TRP A 281 0.58 20.14 7.67
C TRP A 281 0.80 21.25 8.69
N GLU A 282 -0.06 22.26 8.72
CA GLU A 282 0.04 23.33 9.72
C GLU A 282 -0.14 22.81 11.15
N LEU A 283 -1.10 21.91 11.37
CA LEU A 283 -1.38 21.31 12.67
C LEU A 283 -0.15 20.53 13.19
N THR A 284 0.46 19.71 12.34
CA THR A 284 1.69 18.99 12.70
C THR A 284 2.88 19.93 12.88
N ALA A 285 3.01 20.98 12.06
CA ALA A 285 4.04 22.01 12.23
C ALA A 285 3.93 22.76 13.57
N ASN A 286 2.74 22.85 14.15
CA ASN A 286 2.48 23.39 15.48
C ASN A 286 2.62 22.35 16.63
N ASN A 287 3.44 21.31 16.41
CA ASN A 287 3.75 20.24 17.39
C ASN A 287 2.55 19.40 17.83
N VAL A 288 1.46 19.36 17.07
CA VAL A 288 0.35 18.43 17.33
C VAL A 288 0.69 17.09 16.68
N ILE A 289 0.75 16.02 17.48
CA ILE A 289 1.00 14.67 16.99
C ILE A 289 -0.32 14.08 16.49
N MET A 290 -0.44 13.94 15.17
CA MET A 290 -1.63 13.39 14.54
C MET A 290 -1.50 11.88 14.30
N ILE A 291 -2.48 11.12 14.79
CA ILE A 291 -2.61 9.68 14.56
C ILE A 291 -3.91 9.44 13.79
N SER A 292 -3.82 8.69 12.70
CA SER A 292 -4.96 8.35 11.87
C SER A 292 -4.98 6.88 11.47
N ALA A 293 -6.18 6.37 11.25
CA ALA A 293 -6.41 5.05 10.69
C ALA A 293 -5.99 5.00 9.21
N ILE A 294 -5.41 3.88 8.77
CA ILE A 294 -4.93 3.75 7.39
C ILE A 294 -6.02 3.44 6.36
N GLY A 295 -7.21 3.04 6.79
CA GLY A 295 -8.32 2.61 5.93
C GLY A 295 -8.76 1.16 6.17
N ASN A 296 -9.94 0.79 5.68
CA ASN A 296 -10.52 -0.55 5.85
C ASN A 296 -10.79 -1.26 4.50
N ASP A 297 -10.10 -0.82 3.46
CA ASP A 297 -10.35 -1.20 2.06
C ASP A 297 -9.38 -2.31 1.59
N GLY A 298 -8.67 -2.95 2.53
CA GLY A 298 -7.89 -4.15 2.28
C GLY A 298 -8.77 -5.35 1.86
N PRO A 299 -8.18 -6.40 1.25
CA PRO A 299 -6.75 -6.72 1.23
C PRO A 299 -6.00 -6.28 -0.05
N LEU A 300 -6.60 -5.46 -0.90
CA LEU A 300 -5.93 -4.96 -2.10
C LEU A 300 -4.82 -3.96 -1.73
N TYR A 301 -3.81 -3.86 -2.60
CA TYR A 301 -2.70 -2.92 -2.45
C TYR A 301 -3.06 -1.58 -3.08
N GLY A 302 -2.50 -0.48 -2.55
CA GLY A 302 -2.83 0.88 -3.01
C GLY A 302 -4.15 1.43 -2.44
N THR A 303 -4.62 0.87 -1.32
CA THR A 303 -5.94 1.16 -0.72
C THR A 303 -5.90 2.11 0.48
N LEU A 304 -4.83 2.91 0.57
CA LEU A 304 -4.59 3.80 1.71
C LEU A 304 -5.52 5.02 1.67
N ASN A 305 -6.03 5.42 2.83
CA ASN A 305 -6.92 6.58 2.95
C ASN A 305 -6.22 7.80 3.57
N ASN A 306 -6.61 8.99 3.12
CA ASN A 306 -6.18 10.27 3.68
C ASN A 306 -6.94 10.60 4.97
N PRO A 307 -6.28 11.13 6.03
CA PRO A 307 -4.89 11.57 6.10
C PRO A 307 -3.89 10.51 6.62
N GLY A 308 -4.31 9.26 6.81
CA GLY A 308 -3.41 8.20 7.32
C GLY A 308 -2.23 7.90 6.40
N ASP A 309 -2.37 8.18 5.12
CA ASP A 309 -1.36 8.06 4.08
C ASP A 309 -0.32 9.21 4.05
N GLN A 310 -0.57 10.34 4.72
CA GLN A 310 0.36 11.47 4.75
C GLN A 310 1.62 11.15 5.58
N MET A 311 2.78 11.65 5.15
CA MET A 311 4.06 11.31 5.80
C MET A 311 4.24 11.91 7.20
N ASP A 312 3.56 13.01 7.50
CA ASP A 312 3.66 13.69 8.81
C ASP A 312 2.64 13.18 9.83
N VAL A 313 1.71 12.35 9.36
CA VAL A 313 0.72 11.64 10.18
C VAL A 313 1.25 10.24 10.50
N ILE A 314 0.97 9.77 11.71
CA ILE A 314 1.20 8.37 12.10
C ILE A 314 0.01 7.55 11.60
N GLY A 315 0.20 6.84 10.50
CA GLY A 315 -0.79 5.99 9.84
C GLY A 315 -0.76 4.57 10.40
N VAL A 316 -1.90 4.11 10.92
CA VAL A 316 -1.97 2.88 11.72
C VAL A 316 -2.80 1.80 11.01
N GLY A 317 -2.17 0.65 10.74
CA GLY A 317 -2.83 -0.56 10.27
C GLY A 317 -3.30 -1.50 11.39
N GLY A 318 -4.15 -2.46 11.05
CA GLY A 318 -4.79 -3.37 12.01
C GLY A 318 -4.28 -4.81 11.93
N ILE A 319 -4.01 -5.42 13.09
CA ILE A 319 -3.74 -6.85 13.25
C ILE A 319 -4.76 -7.50 14.20
N ASP A 320 -4.85 -8.83 14.16
CA ASP A 320 -5.54 -9.62 15.18
C ASP A 320 -4.64 -10.00 16.38
N PHE A 321 -5.20 -10.74 17.35
CA PHE A 321 -4.48 -11.13 18.56
C PHE A 321 -3.47 -12.26 18.32
N GLU A 322 -3.49 -12.85 17.12
CA GLU A 322 -2.57 -13.87 16.60
C GLU A 322 -1.43 -13.25 15.75
N ASP A 323 -1.32 -11.91 15.77
CA ASP A 323 -0.32 -11.13 15.04
C ASP A 323 -0.39 -11.33 13.51
N GLN A 324 -1.58 -11.61 12.98
CA GLN A 324 -1.85 -11.58 11.54
C GLN A 324 -2.39 -10.22 11.10
N ILE A 325 -2.00 -9.76 9.91
CA ILE A 325 -2.58 -8.57 9.29
C ILE A 325 -4.07 -8.81 9.07
N ALA A 326 -4.91 -7.91 9.62
CA ALA A 326 -6.34 -8.03 9.49
C ALA A 326 -6.75 -7.85 8.02
N ARG A 327 -7.65 -8.69 7.51
CA ARG A 327 -8.04 -8.69 6.08
C ARG A 327 -8.55 -7.33 5.60
N PHE A 328 -9.26 -6.60 6.47
CA PHE A 328 -9.76 -5.26 6.16
C PHE A 328 -8.67 -4.19 6.17
N SER A 329 -7.51 -4.39 6.79
CA SER A 329 -6.51 -3.34 6.90
C SER A 329 -6.01 -2.94 5.52
N SER A 330 -6.18 -1.67 5.16
CA SER A 330 -5.63 -1.13 3.91
C SER A 330 -4.12 -1.32 3.83
N ARG A 331 -3.61 -1.44 2.60
CA ARG A 331 -2.21 -1.77 2.30
C ARG A 331 -1.63 -0.74 1.35
N GLY A 332 -0.36 -0.42 1.58
CA GLY A 332 0.38 0.46 0.69
C GLY A 332 0.69 -0.20 -0.65
N MET A 333 1.57 0.36 -1.45
CA MET A 333 2.27 1.63 -1.29
C MET A 333 1.33 2.85 -1.39
N THR A 334 1.81 4.05 -1.08
CA THR A 334 1.07 5.25 -1.46
C THR A 334 0.91 5.38 -2.97
N THR A 335 -0.11 6.07 -3.43
CA THR A 335 -0.33 6.25 -4.88
C THR A 335 0.06 7.66 -5.35
N TRP A 336 0.62 8.50 -4.48
CA TRP A 336 1.05 9.88 -4.79
C TRP A 336 2.13 9.98 -5.89
N GLU A 337 2.96 8.94 -6.03
CA GLU A 337 4.13 8.93 -6.91
C GLU A 337 3.85 8.29 -8.29
N LEU A 338 2.61 7.86 -8.56
CA LEU A 338 2.19 7.38 -9.88
C LEU A 338 2.05 8.57 -10.87
N PRO A 339 2.33 8.38 -12.18
CA PRO A 339 2.76 7.15 -12.84
C PRO A 339 4.28 6.92 -12.80
N GLY A 340 5.04 7.83 -12.19
CA GLY A 340 6.50 7.89 -12.31
C GLY A 340 7.26 6.81 -11.54
N GLY A 341 6.67 6.19 -10.51
CA GLY A 341 7.34 5.13 -9.75
C GLY A 341 6.48 4.49 -8.67
N TYR A 342 7.15 3.81 -7.74
CA TYR A 342 6.53 3.13 -6.61
C TYR A 342 6.25 4.12 -5.48
N GLY A 343 5.13 3.98 -4.78
CA GLY A 343 4.82 4.83 -3.64
C GLY A 343 5.76 4.72 -2.45
N ARG A 344 5.57 5.63 -1.49
CA ARG A 344 6.22 5.61 -0.18
C ARG A 344 5.61 4.54 0.74
N LEU A 345 6.41 4.15 1.74
CA LEU A 345 6.05 3.14 2.74
C LEU A 345 4.95 3.63 3.69
N LYS A 346 3.79 2.96 3.63
CA LYS A 346 2.67 3.07 4.56
C LYS A 346 1.97 1.69 4.67
N PRO A 347 1.31 1.35 5.81
CA PRO A 347 1.22 2.11 7.05
C PRO A 347 2.59 2.31 7.73
N ASP A 348 2.67 3.17 8.74
CA ASP A 348 3.94 3.36 9.48
C ASP A 348 4.19 2.19 10.43
N ILE A 349 3.14 1.78 11.15
CA ILE A 349 3.13 0.66 12.10
C ILE A 349 1.76 -0.03 12.10
N VAL A 350 1.70 -1.23 12.69
CA VAL A 350 0.44 -1.95 12.93
C VAL A 350 0.23 -2.21 14.43
N THR A 351 -1.03 -2.31 14.83
CA THR A 351 -1.40 -2.73 16.20
C THR A 351 -2.75 -3.44 16.19
N TYR A 352 -3.16 -3.96 17.34
CA TYR A 352 -4.42 -4.69 17.48
C TYR A 352 -5.60 -3.82 17.03
N GLY A 353 -6.25 -4.27 15.96
CA GLY A 353 -7.42 -3.65 15.35
C GLY A 353 -8.61 -4.58 15.24
N SER A 354 -8.44 -5.89 15.49
CA SER A 354 -9.52 -6.88 15.48
C SER A 354 -10.00 -7.24 16.88
N SER A 355 -11.31 -7.25 17.08
CA SER A 355 -11.99 -7.63 18.33
C SER A 355 -11.50 -6.91 19.60
N VAL A 356 -11.07 -5.65 19.47
CA VAL A 356 -10.58 -4.85 20.60
C VAL A 356 -11.75 -4.42 21.46
N ARG A 357 -11.59 -4.57 22.77
CA ARG A 357 -12.60 -4.25 23.78
C ARG A 357 -12.42 -2.80 24.27
N GLY A 358 -13.48 -2.01 24.24
CA GLY A 358 -13.51 -0.59 24.62
C GLY A 358 -14.85 -0.17 25.22
N SER A 359 -14.99 1.13 25.52
CA SER A 359 -16.17 1.67 26.21
C SER A 359 -17.39 1.75 25.28
N ALA A 360 -18.57 1.38 25.79
CA ALA A 360 -19.86 1.55 25.12
C ALA A 360 -20.65 2.69 25.78
N VAL A 361 -21.53 3.36 25.04
CA VAL A 361 -22.35 4.49 25.52
C VAL A 361 -23.13 4.15 26.80
N SER A 362 -23.57 2.89 26.94
CA SER A 362 -24.29 2.36 28.11
C SER A 362 -23.45 2.27 29.39
N GLY A 363 -22.16 2.59 29.34
CA GLY A 363 -21.23 2.39 30.46
C GLY A 363 -20.75 0.95 30.61
N SER A 364 -21.05 0.07 29.66
CA SER A 364 -20.47 -1.28 29.58
C SER A 364 -19.29 -1.32 28.61
N CYS A 365 -18.72 -2.51 28.42
CA CYS A 365 -17.69 -2.74 27.43
C CYS A 365 -18.27 -3.36 26.15
N ARG A 366 -17.78 -2.93 24.99
CA ARG A 366 -18.08 -3.54 23.68
C ARG A 366 -16.81 -3.88 22.92
N SER A 367 -16.87 -4.82 21.98
CA SER A 367 -15.75 -5.16 21.09
C SER A 367 -16.03 -4.69 19.67
N LEU A 368 -15.04 -4.05 19.04
CA LEU A 368 -15.10 -3.59 17.65
C LEU A 368 -13.88 -4.07 16.86
N SER A 369 -13.97 -4.05 15.53
CA SER A 369 -12.84 -4.31 14.64
C SER A 369 -12.76 -3.26 13.55
N GLY A 370 -11.57 -2.78 13.22
CA GLY A 370 -11.31 -1.78 12.19
C GLY A 370 -9.99 -1.06 12.42
N THR A 371 -9.42 -0.41 11.41
CA THR A 371 -8.24 0.46 11.61
C THR A 371 -8.60 1.72 12.41
N SER A 372 -9.87 2.15 12.36
CA SER A 372 -10.45 3.16 13.26
C SER A 372 -10.39 2.78 14.75
N VAL A 373 -10.22 1.48 15.05
CA VAL A 373 -10.01 0.90 16.38
C VAL A 373 -8.52 0.78 16.70
N ALA A 374 -7.66 0.51 15.71
CA ALA A 374 -6.21 0.45 15.88
C ALA A 374 -5.59 1.86 16.13
N SER A 375 -6.09 2.90 15.45
CA SER A 375 -5.65 4.29 15.63
C SER A 375 -5.66 4.76 17.10
N PRO A 376 -6.77 4.64 17.87
CA PRO A 376 -6.79 5.09 19.26
C PRO A 376 -5.92 4.26 20.20
N VAL A 377 -5.55 3.03 19.83
CA VAL A 377 -4.56 2.24 20.58
C VAL A 377 -3.20 2.92 20.51
N VAL A 378 -2.79 3.36 19.31
CA VAL A 378 -1.55 4.12 19.13
C VAL A 378 -1.66 5.50 19.75
N ALA A 379 -2.80 6.20 19.61
CA ALA A 379 -2.98 7.50 20.24
C ALA A 379 -2.86 7.42 21.76
N GLY A 380 -3.52 6.44 22.40
CA GLY A 380 -3.40 6.20 23.83
C GLY A 380 -1.97 5.81 24.26
N ALA A 381 -1.31 4.96 23.48
CA ALA A 381 0.10 4.62 23.69
C ALA A 381 0.99 5.87 23.62
N VAL A 382 0.84 6.70 22.59
CA VAL A 382 1.60 7.96 22.42
C VAL A 382 1.34 8.91 23.57
N THR A 383 0.08 9.10 24.00
CA THR A 383 -0.26 9.92 25.17
C THR A 383 0.44 9.43 26.43
N LEU A 384 0.47 8.10 26.64
CA LEU A 384 1.17 7.48 27.76
C LEU A 384 2.69 7.72 27.69
N LEU A 385 3.31 7.43 26.53
CA LEU A 385 4.74 7.63 26.30
C LEU A 385 5.16 9.09 26.50
N MET A 386 4.39 10.02 25.95
CA MET A 386 4.64 11.45 26.02
C MET A 386 4.64 11.95 27.46
N SER A 387 3.73 11.45 28.31
CA SER A 387 3.68 11.85 29.73
C SER A 387 4.94 11.49 30.51
N GLY A 388 5.63 10.41 30.13
CA GLY A 388 6.90 10.01 30.73
C GLY A 388 8.13 10.70 30.13
N ALA A 389 7.96 11.48 29.05
CA ALA A 389 9.04 12.08 28.26
C ALA A 389 8.95 13.62 28.17
N LEU A 390 8.06 14.26 28.93
CA LEU A 390 7.85 15.72 28.92
C LEU A 390 9.12 16.53 29.21
N HIS A 391 10.09 15.94 29.91
CA HIS A 391 11.39 16.55 30.21
C HIS A 391 12.23 16.89 28.96
N LEU A 392 11.92 16.29 27.80
CA LEU A 392 12.62 16.52 26.53
C LEU A 392 12.29 17.87 25.88
N GLY A 393 11.26 18.58 26.34
CA GLY A 393 10.86 19.89 25.79
C GLY A 393 10.64 19.83 24.27
N GLY A 394 11.25 20.75 23.52
CA GLY A 394 11.12 20.83 22.06
C GLY A 394 11.65 19.64 21.25
N ALA A 395 12.41 18.73 21.88
CA ALA A 395 12.81 17.47 21.23
C ALA A 395 11.66 16.46 21.15
N LEU A 396 10.58 16.66 21.92
CA LEU A 396 9.35 15.87 21.88
C LEU A 396 8.37 16.47 20.87
N ASN A 397 8.53 16.08 19.61
CA ASN A 397 7.80 16.56 18.45
C ASN A 397 7.21 15.41 17.60
N PRO A 398 6.35 15.68 16.59
CA PRO A 398 5.74 14.64 15.76
C PRO A 398 6.72 13.64 15.14
N ALA A 399 7.84 14.12 14.59
CA ALA A 399 8.85 13.25 14.00
C ALA A 399 9.56 12.39 15.04
N SER A 400 9.95 12.94 16.20
CA SER A 400 10.64 12.19 17.27
C SER A 400 9.80 11.02 17.79
N VAL A 401 8.50 11.24 17.99
CA VAL A 401 7.57 10.20 18.47
C VAL A 401 7.38 9.15 17.39
N LYS A 402 7.17 9.57 16.14
CA LYS A 402 7.05 8.67 14.99
C LYS A 402 8.31 7.79 14.84
N GLN A 403 9.49 8.40 14.94
CA GLN A 403 10.78 7.72 14.93
C GLN A 403 10.92 6.70 16.06
N ALA A 404 10.55 7.06 17.30
CA ALA A 404 10.62 6.15 18.45
C ALA A 404 9.69 4.93 18.30
N LEU A 405 8.47 5.15 17.76
CA LEU A 405 7.54 4.06 17.47
C LEU A 405 8.09 3.12 16.39
N MET A 406 8.61 3.67 15.28
CA MET A 406 9.13 2.89 14.16
C MET A 406 10.40 2.11 14.56
N ALA A 407 11.36 2.77 15.23
CA ALA A 407 12.62 2.15 15.62
C ALA A 407 12.46 1.00 16.64
N SER A 408 11.37 1.00 17.41
CA SER A 408 11.07 -0.04 18.40
C SER A 408 10.07 -1.09 17.92
N ALA A 409 9.44 -0.90 16.76
CA ALA A 409 8.41 -1.79 16.24
C ALA A 409 8.94 -3.22 16.03
N GLY A 410 8.10 -4.20 16.37
CA GLY A 410 8.37 -5.62 16.18
C GLY A 410 7.93 -6.08 14.80
N ARG A 411 8.89 -6.30 13.90
CA ARG A 411 8.60 -6.83 12.57
C ARG A 411 7.90 -8.19 12.65
N LEU A 412 6.76 -8.29 11.97
CA LEU A 412 5.99 -9.50 11.77
C LEU A 412 6.61 -10.34 10.65
N ARG A 413 6.77 -11.64 10.90
CA ARG A 413 7.36 -12.57 9.92
C ARG A 413 6.34 -12.91 8.84
N GLY A 414 6.79 -13.01 7.60
CA GLY A 414 5.96 -13.43 6.46
C GLY A 414 5.13 -12.33 5.80
N PHE A 415 5.19 -11.09 6.30
CA PHE A 415 4.43 -9.97 5.73
C PHE A 415 5.33 -8.94 5.03
N PRO A 416 4.91 -8.38 3.88
CA PRO A 416 5.58 -7.26 3.21
C PRO A 416 5.56 -5.96 4.02
N MET A 417 6.54 -5.08 3.78
CA MET A 417 6.60 -3.76 4.45
C MET A 417 5.36 -2.90 4.16
N PHE A 418 4.77 -2.99 2.97
CA PHE A 418 3.55 -2.24 2.62
C PHE A 418 2.28 -2.76 3.31
N GLU A 419 2.33 -3.90 4.02
CA GLU A 419 1.22 -4.37 4.86
C GLU A 419 1.43 -4.01 6.33
N GLN A 420 2.67 -4.11 6.82
CA GLN A 420 2.97 -4.01 8.26
C GLN A 420 3.69 -2.71 8.66
N GLY A 421 4.19 -1.93 7.70
CA GLY A 421 5.12 -0.84 7.94
C GLY A 421 6.43 -1.31 8.57
N TRP A 422 6.79 -0.68 9.68
CA TRP A 422 7.90 -1.12 10.54
C TRP A 422 7.55 -2.29 11.45
N GLY A 423 6.28 -2.69 11.49
CA GLY A 423 5.78 -3.83 12.26
C GLY A 423 4.87 -3.42 13.41
N LYS A 424 4.70 -4.36 14.35
CA LYS A 424 3.80 -4.25 15.49
C LYS A 424 4.34 -3.27 16.53
N LEU A 425 3.47 -2.41 17.05
CA LEU A 425 3.77 -1.50 18.17
C LEU A 425 4.39 -2.25 19.37
N GLN A 426 5.55 -1.76 19.85
CA GLN A 426 6.15 -2.18 21.12
C GLN A 426 6.25 -1.00 22.08
N LEU A 427 5.31 -0.91 23.03
CA LEU A 427 5.17 0.24 23.92
C LEU A 427 6.42 0.48 24.79
N VAL A 428 6.94 -0.56 25.46
CA VAL A 428 8.11 -0.41 26.35
C VAL A 428 9.38 -0.07 25.57
N GLY A 429 9.54 -0.65 24.38
CA GLY A 429 10.65 -0.33 23.48
C GLY A 429 10.59 1.14 23.02
N ALA A 430 9.40 1.61 22.64
CA ALA A 430 9.17 3.00 22.25
C ALA A 430 9.46 3.98 23.40
N TYR A 431 9.07 3.65 24.64
CA TYR A 431 9.39 4.46 25.81
C TYR A 431 10.90 4.61 26.01
N LYS A 432 11.65 3.50 25.95
CA LYS A 432 13.12 3.52 26.09
C LYS A 432 13.78 4.35 24.99
N ALA A 433 13.30 4.20 23.75
CA ALA A 433 13.80 4.94 22.59
C ALA A 433 13.54 6.45 22.73
N LEU A 434 12.36 6.82 23.25
CA LEU A 434 11.93 8.20 23.45
C LEU A 434 12.61 8.84 24.66
N ALA A 435 12.69 8.17 25.81
CA ALA A 435 13.27 8.70 27.04
C ALA A 435 14.73 9.15 26.89
N ASN A 436 15.48 8.51 25.99
CA ASN A 436 16.87 8.86 25.69
C ASN A 436 17.02 9.58 24.34
N TYR A 437 15.93 10.04 23.74
CA TYR A 437 15.90 10.53 22.37
C TYR A 437 16.86 11.70 22.15
N LYS A 438 17.66 11.58 21.09
CA LYS A 438 18.50 12.66 20.57
C LYS A 438 17.93 13.13 19.24
N PRO A 439 17.69 14.44 19.05
CA PRO A 439 17.18 14.99 17.80
C PRO A 439 18.05 14.53 16.62
N GLN A 440 17.42 13.86 15.65
CA GLN A 440 18.11 13.30 14.49
C GLN A 440 17.16 13.13 13.30
N ALA A 441 17.72 13.00 12.10
CA ALA A 441 16.98 12.54 10.93
C ALA A 441 17.07 11.00 10.81
N THR A 442 16.09 10.38 10.17
CA THR A 442 16.07 8.93 9.90
C THR A 442 15.42 8.65 8.54
N LEU A 443 15.64 7.45 8.01
CA LEU A 443 15.10 7.00 6.73
C LEU A 443 14.04 5.91 6.92
N SER A 444 12.98 5.94 6.11
CA SER A 444 11.92 4.93 6.09
C SER A 444 11.60 4.49 4.65
N PRO A 445 11.94 3.25 4.25
CA PRO A 445 12.66 2.23 5.03
C PRO A 445 14.11 2.65 5.36
N SER A 446 14.72 2.03 6.37
CA SER A 446 16.09 2.35 6.82
C SER A 446 17.21 1.68 6.02
N TYR A 447 16.87 0.74 5.14
CA TYR A 447 17.76 0.06 4.21
C TYR A 447 16.97 -0.44 3.00
N LEU A 448 17.68 -0.76 1.92
CA LEU A 448 17.12 -1.37 0.72
C LEU A 448 17.88 -2.67 0.42
N ASP A 449 17.36 -3.80 0.89
CA ASP A 449 17.79 -5.13 0.45
C ASP A 449 16.75 -5.69 -0.54
N LEU A 450 17.00 -5.45 -1.83
CA LEU A 450 16.15 -5.94 -2.92
C LEU A 450 16.29 -7.46 -3.14
N SER A 451 16.91 -8.20 -2.22
CA SER A 451 16.89 -9.67 -2.18
C SER A 451 16.03 -10.23 -1.04
N GLU A 452 15.51 -9.38 -0.16
CA GLU A 452 14.76 -9.81 1.03
C GLU A 452 13.25 -9.96 0.75
N CYS A 453 12.80 -11.17 0.43
CA CYS A 453 11.38 -11.49 0.32
C CYS A 453 10.81 -12.15 1.59
N PRO A 454 9.54 -11.88 1.97
CA PRO A 454 8.57 -11.02 1.28
C PRO A 454 8.63 -9.54 1.70
N TYR A 455 9.54 -9.16 2.62
CA TYR A 455 9.48 -7.84 3.24
C TYR A 455 9.70 -6.68 2.29
N MET A 456 10.69 -6.80 1.39
CA MET A 456 11.01 -5.77 0.39
C MET A 456 10.22 -5.95 -0.91
N TRP A 457 9.08 -6.65 -0.87
CA TRP A 457 8.16 -6.72 -2.01
C TRP A 457 7.66 -5.30 -2.36
N PRO A 458 7.57 -4.93 -3.65
CA PRO A 458 7.77 -5.77 -4.83
C PRO A 458 9.22 -5.87 -5.32
N TYR A 459 10.14 -5.06 -4.81
CA TYR A 459 11.52 -5.02 -5.30
C TYR A 459 12.25 -6.37 -5.24
N CYS A 460 11.93 -7.18 -4.24
CA CYS A 460 12.61 -8.47 -4.05
C CYS A 460 12.24 -9.56 -5.08
N THR A 461 11.13 -9.40 -5.83
CA THR A 461 10.63 -10.44 -6.75
C THR A 461 11.23 -10.37 -8.15
N GLN A 462 11.94 -9.29 -8.47
CA GLN A 462 12.61 -9.11 -9.76
C GLN A 462 14.03 -8.58 -9.56
N PRO A 463 15.07 -9.34 -9.97
CA PRO A 463 16.45 -8.85 -9.95
C PRO A 463 16.67 -7.77 -11.01
N LEU A 464 17.71 -6.96 -10.81
CA LEU A 464 18.13 -5.93 -11.75
C LEU A 464 18.96 -6.53 -12.90
N TYR A 465 18.96 -5.87 -14.05
CA TYR A 465 19.78 -6.25 -15.19
C TYR A 465 20.04 -5.06 -16.11
N HIS A 466 21.09 -5.16 -16.94
CA HIS A 466 21.44 -4.09 -17.87
C HIS A 466 20.35 -3.91 -18.94
N SER A 467 20.14 -2.67 -19.38
CA SER A 467 19.14 -2.21 -20.37
C SER A 467 17.67 -2.21 -19.91
N SER A 468 17.39 -2.51 -18.63
CA SER A 468 16.07 -2.26 -18.06
C SER A 468 15.82 -0.75 -17.88
N LEU A 469 14.55 -0.35 -17.87
CA LEU A 469 14.13 0.90 -17.27
C LEU A 469 14.60 0.96 -15.82
N PRO A 470 14.92 2.17 -15.33
CA PRO A 470 15.34 2.35 -13.95
C PRO A 470 14.26 1.93 -12.97
N VAL A 471 14.60 1.07 -12.01
CA VAL A 471 13.72 0.75 -10.88
C VAL A 471 13.76 1.89 -9.88
N ILE A 472 12.62 2.30 -9.32
CA ILE A 472 12.54 3.47 -8.43
C ILE A 472 12.13 3.03 -7.02
N ALA A 473 12.92 3.38 -6.01
CA ALA A 473 12.54 3.24 -4.61
C ALA A 473 12.39 4.61 -3.96
N ASN A 474 11.24 4.85 -3.34
CA ASN A 474 10.94 6.10 -2.63
C ASN A 474 11.08 5.90 -1.13
N ILE A 475 11.98 6.67 -0.52
CA ILE A 475 12.30 6.65 0.91
C ILE A 475 11.80 7.94 1.53
N THR A 476 11.11 7.83 2.67
CA THR A 476 10.73 9.00 3.46
C THR A 476 11.90 9.40 4.36
N ILE A 477 12.30 10.66 4.28
CA ILE A 477 13.23 11.28 5.24
C ILE A 477 12.36 11.85 6.36
N LEU A 478 12.56 11.38 7.59
CA LEU A 478 11.92 11.95 8.78
C LEU A 478 12.95 12.80 9.52
N ASN A 479 12.59 14.04 9.81
CA ASN A 479 13.43 15.03 10.43
C ASN A 479 12.94 15.36 11.85
N GLY A 480 13.52 14.71 12.87
CA GLY A 480 13.21 14.99 14.27
C GLY A 480 13.99 16.15 14.88
N MET A 481 14.86 16.82 14.10
CA MET A 481 15.68 17.93 14.57
C MET A 481 14.94 19.27 14.63
N GLY A 482 13.95 19.48 13.75
CA GLY A 482 13.15 20.69 13.66
C GLY A 482 12.04 20.59 12.61
N VAL A 483 11.09 21.54 12.64
CA VAL A 483 9.91 21.58 11.74
C VAL A 483 10.33 21.65 10.27
N SER A 484 11.43 22.37 9.99
CA SER A 484 12.03 22.45 8.66
C SER A 484 13.44 21.90 8.67
N GLY A 485 13.87 21.42 7.51
CA GLY A 485 15.24 21.03 7.26
C GLY A 485 15.60 21.20 5.80
N ARG A 486 16.88 21.04 5.47
CA ARG A 486 17.38 21.03 4.10
C ARG A 486 18.43 19.95 3.92
N ILE A 487 18.54 19.46 2.70
CA ILE A 487 19.61 18.55 2.30
C ILE A 487 20.81 19.41 1.87
N VAL A 488 21.89 19.38 2.67
CA VAL A 488 23.04 20.31 2.50
C VAL A 488 23.82 20.06 1.23
N SER A 489 23.95 18.79 0.84
CA SER A 489 24.69 18.36 -0.34
C SER A 489 23.92 17.28 -1.08
N LYS A 490 24.17 17.15 -2.39
CA LYS A 490 23.59 16.07 -3.19
C LYS A 490 23.93 14.72 -2.54
N PRO A 491 23.00 13.74 -2.50
CA PRO A 491 23.29 12.41 -2.02
C PRO A 491 24.44 11.78 -2.80
N GLU A 492 25.32 11.07 -2.10
CA GLU A 492 26.52 10.47 -2.66
C GLU A 492 26.39 8.95 -2.69
N TRP A 493 26.82 8.32 -3.78
CA TRP A 493 26.84 6.87 -3.93
C TRP A 493 28.22 6.30 -3.60
N HIS A 494 28.28 5.42 -2.60
CA HIS A 494 29.50 4.76 -2.12
C HIS A 494 29.43 3.25 -2.37
N PRO A 495 29.81 2.77 -3.57
CA PRO A 495 29.83 1.34 -3.86
C PRO A 495 30.98 0.62 -3.13
N TYR A 496 30.69 -0.55 -2.55
CA TYR A 496 31.73 -1.40 -1.99
C TYR A 496 32.37 -2.26 -3.08
N LEU A 497 33.67 -2.11 -3.30
CA LEU A 497 34.38 -2.84 -4.36
C LEU A 497 34.42 -4.37 -4.13
N PRO A 498 34.70 -4.88 -2.91
CA PRO A 498 34.71 -6.32 -2.66
C PRO A 498 33.34 -6.99 -2.88
N GLU A 499 32.25 -6.24 -2.69
CA GLU A 499 30.87 -6.70 -2.91
C GLU A 499 30.26 -6.18 -4.22
N ASN A 500 31.09 -5.86 -5.23
CA ASN A 500 30.67 -5.55 -6.60
C ASN A 500 29.72 -4.36 -6.74
N GLY A 501 29.72 -3.41 -5.81
CA GLY A 501 28.83 -2.24 -5.84
C GLY A 501 28.99 -1.37 -7.08
N HIS A 502 30.17 -1.40 -7.71
CA HIS A 502 30.49 -0.60 -8.89
C HIS A 502 29.65 -0.96 -10.13
N PHE A 503 28.96 -2.11 -10.15
CA PHE A 503 28.04 -2.49 -11.23
C PHE A 503 26.68 -1.78 -11.19
N LEU A 504 26.37 -1.07 -10.09
CA LEU A 504 25.15 -0.29 -9.94
C LEU A 504 25.41 1.20 -10.19
N ASP A 505 24.59 1.81 -11.04
CA ASP A 505 24.46 3.25 -11.17
C ASP A 505 23.18 3.71 -10.48
N LEU A 506 23.29 4.79 -9.70
CA LEU A 506 22.18 5.39 -8.99
C LEU A 506 21.96 6.83 -9.45
N ALA A 507 20.70 7.24 -9.58
CA ALA A 507 20.31 8.65 -9.67
C ALA A 507 19.33 9.00 -8.55
N PHE A 508 19.32 10.27 -8.15
CA PHE A 508 18.58 10.72 -6.96
C PHE A 508 17.60 11.84 -7.29
N GLY A 509 16.37 11.74 -6.78
CA GLY A 509 15.41 12.83 -6.71
C GLY A 509 15.10 13.16 -5.24
N PHE A 510 15.13 14.44 -4.86
CA PHE A 510 14.90 14.87 -3.48
C PHE A 510 14.46 16.33 -3.45
N PRO A 511 13.72 16.78 -2.42
CA PRO A 511 13.35 18.18 -2.27
C PRO A 511 14.50 18.99 -1.66
N GLU A 512 14.57 20.28 -1.98
CA GLU A 512 15.53 21.19 -1.36
C GLU A 512 15.22 21.42 0.13
N VAL A 513 13.92 21.51 0.45
CA VAL A 513 13.39 21.76 1.80
C VAL A 513 12.54 20.58 2.25
N LEU A 514 12.78 20.13 3.49
CA LEU A 514 11.94 19.18 4.22
C LEU A 514 10.92 19.99 5.03
N TRP A 515 9.64 19.85 4.73
CA TRP A 515 8.58 20.56 5.46
C TRP A 515 7.19 19.90 5.28
N PRO A 516 6.38 19.81 6.34
CA PRO A 516 6.78 19.92 7.75
C PRO A 516 7.37 18.58 8.21
N TRP A 517 8.48 18.55 8.95
CA TRP A 517 9.07 17.34 9.55
C TRP A 517 9.52 16.21 8.61
N SER A 518 9.09 16.15 7.36
CA SER A 518 9.46 15.09 6.43
C SER A 518 9.79 15.58 5.03
N GLY A 519 10.40 14.70 4.24
CA GLY A 519 10.59 14.84 2.81
C GLY A 519 10.84 13.47 2.18
N PHE A 520 11.34 13.44 0.95
CA PHE A 520 11.56 12.20 0.22
C PHE A 520 12.97 12.10 -0.38
N LEU A 521 13.42 10.87 -0.60
CA LEU A 521 14.57 10.51 -1.40
C LEU A 521 14.12 9.43 -2.38
N SER A 522 14.01 9.77 -3.66
CA SER A 522 13.81 8.84 -4.77
C SER A 522 15.17 8.33 -5.23
N ILE A 523 15.33 7.01 -5.31
CA ILE A 523 16.53 6.35 -5.82
C ILE A 523 16.17 5.57 -7.07
N HIS A 524 16.83 5.91 -8.18
CA HIS A 524 16.69 5.25 -9.47
C HIS A 524 17.86 4.30 -9.67
N PHE A 525 17.58 3.00 -9.80
CA PHE A 525 18.58 1.95 -9.97
C PHE A 525 18.77 1.59 -11.44
N SER A 526 20.02 1.52 -11.89
CA SER A 526 20.40 0.97 -13.19
C SER A 526 21.64 0.09 -13.07
N VAL A 527 21.83 -0.80 -14.04
CA VAL A 527 22.96 -1.73 -14.12
C VAL A 527 23.87 -1.33 -15.28
N ARG A 528 25.16 -1.22 -14.99
CA ARG A 528 26.19 -0.89 -15.98
C ARG A 528 26.29 -1.93 -17.10
N ALA A 529 26.69 -1.47 -18.28
CA ALA A 529 26.89 -2.32 -19.44
C ALA A 529 27.92 -3.44 -19.20
N GLU A 530 28.94 -3.18 -18.38
CA GLU A 530 29.96 -4.16 -17.98
C GLU A 530 29.36 -5.38 -17.25
N ALA A 531 28.23 -5.19 -16.56
CA ALA A 531 27.52 -6.25 -15.84
C ALA A 531 26.40 -6.90 -16.67
N ALA A 532 26.31 -6.65 -17.97
CA ALA A 532 25.23 -7.18 -18.82
C ALA A 532 25.18 -8.72 -18.88
N GLN A 533 26.31 -9.39 -18.68
CA GLN A 533 26.42 -10.86 -18.62
C GLN A 533 26.77 -11.38 -17.23
N TRP A 534 26.77 -10.50 -16.23
CA TRP A 534 27.19 -10.84 -14.88
C TRP A 534 26.01 -11.28 -14.02
N GLU A 535 26.24 -12.24 -13.12
CA GLU A 535 25.29 -12.64 -12.09
C GLU A 535 25.92 -12.51 -10.72
N GLY A 536 25.20 -11.89 -9.78
CA GLY A 536 25.63 -11.83 -8.40
C GLY A 536 24.86 -10.80 -7.59
N VAL A 537 25.46 -10.42 -6.46
CA VAL A 537 24.90 -9.40 -5.55
C VAL A 537 25.85 -8.21 -5.54
N ALA A 538 25.29 -7.02 -5.77
CA ALA A 538 26.00 -5.76 -5.68
C ALA A 538 25.57 -5.02 -4.40
N GLN A 539 26.54 -4.46 -3.67
CA GLN A 539 26.29 -3.73 -2.42
C GLN A 539 27.00 -2.37 -2.37
N GLY A 540 26.37 -1.43 -1.68
CA GLY A 540 26.94 -0.13 -1.38
C GLY A 540 26.08 0.62 -0.37
N HIS A 541 26.35 1.91 -0.21
CA HIS A 541 25.45 2.77 0.56
C HIS A 541 25.36 4.17 -0.03
N VAL A 542 24.25 4.83 0.24
CA VAL A 542 24.06 6.26 -0.08
C VAL A 542 24.26 7.07 1.18
N SER A 543 25.05 8.14 1.12
CA SER A 543 25.17 9.10 2.21
C SER A 543 24.52 10.42 1.86
N LEU A 544 23.81 11.00 2.84
CA LEU A 544 23.31 12.38 2.76
C LEU A 544 23.37 13.05 4.13
N THR A 545 23.43 14.38 4.11
CA THR A 545 23.41 15.19 5.34
C THR A 545 22.16 16.07 5.34
N VAL A 546 21.35 15.91 6.38
CA VAL A 546 20.20 16.79 6.66
C VAL A 546 20.63 17.80 7.71
N GLU A 547 20.30 19.06 7.46
CA GLU A 547 20.53 20.16 8.39
C GLU A 547 19.19 20.82 8.74
N SER A 548 19.01 21.12 10.02
CA SER A 548 17.89 21.90 10.54
C SER A 548 18.38 23.15 11.25
N PRO A 549 17.52 24.18 11.33
CA PRO A 549 17.78 25.34 12.18
C PRO A 549 18.12 24.95 13.63
N PRO A 550 18.87 25.79 14.36
CA PRO A 550 19.14 25.57 15.78
C PRO A 550 17.83 25.41 16.58
N GLY A 551 17.87 24.55 17.61
CA GLY A 551 16.77 24.45 18.56
C GLY A 551 16.67 25.67 19.49
N GLU A 552 15.66 25.65 20.35
CA GLU A 552 15.54 26.66 21.42
C GLU A 552 16.81 26.61 22.31
N ASN A 553 17.49 27.76 22.43
CA ASN A 553 18.76 27.95 23.15
C ASN A 553 20.03 27.40 22.46
N GLU A 554 19.96 27.05 21.18
CA GLU A 554 21.13 26.72 20.36
C GLU A 554 21.43 27.85 19.37
N ILE A 555 22.70 28.00 18.99
CA ILE A 555 23.14 28.97 17.97
C ILE A 555 23.48 28.24 16.67
N GLU A 556 24.08 27.06 16.79
CA GLU A 556 24.53 26.25 15.65
C GLU A 556 23.40 25.37 15.09
N PRO A 557 23.35 25.19 13.75
CA PRO A 557 22.38 24.32 13.13
C PRO A 557 22.60 22.86 13.50
N ARG A 558 21.51 22.12 13.67
CA ARG A 558 21.54 20.68 13.95
C ARG A 558 21.80 19.92 12.66
N ARG A 559 22.76 18.98 12.67
CA ARG A 559 23.12 18.17 11.51
C ARG A 559 23.00 16.69 11.81
N SER A 560 22.43 15.94 10.85
CA SER A 560 22.31 14.50 10.91
C SER A 560 22.85 13.88 9.63
N HIS A 561 23.87 13.03 9.77
CA HIS A 561 24.45 12.27 8.67
C HIS A 561 23.74 10.92 8.55
N LEU A 562 23.14 10.67 7.39
CA LEU A 562 22.36 9.47 7.10
C LEU A 562 23.15 8.56 6.15
N LYS A 563 23.10 7.25 6.39
CA LYS A 563 23.68 6.23 5.51
C LYS A 563 22.64 5.17 5.17
N LEU A 564 22.18 5.12 3.93
CA LEU A 564 21.22 4.12 3.45
C LEU A 564 21.95 2.94 2.80
N PRO A 565 21.96 1.74 3.41
CA PRO A 565 22.54 0.55 2.81
C PRO A 565 21.69 0.06 1.63
N ILE A 566 22.36 -0.34 0.55
CA ILE A 566 21.73 -0.83 -0.68
C ILE A 566 22.35 -2.16 -1.08
N LYS A 567 21.49 -3.16 -1.29
CA LYS A 567 21.87 -4.49 -1.78
C LYS A 567 20.87 -4.92 -2.84
N ALA A 568 21.38 -5.28 -4.00
CA ALA A 568 20.56 -5.72 -5.13
C ALA A 568 21.16 -6.96 -5.78
N LYS A 569 20.30 -7.88 -6.19
CA LYS A 569 20.68 -9.00 -7.06
C LYS A 569 20.71 -8.50 -8.50
N ILE A 570 21.82 -8.73 -9.19
CA ILE A 570 21.97 -8.50 -10.63
C ILE A 570 22.00 -9.86 -11.34
N ILE A 571 21.36 -9.93 -12.49
CA ILE A 571 21.41 -11.09 -13.38
C ILE A 571 21.84 -10.66 -14.79
N PRO A 572 22.27 -11.61 -15.65
CA PRO A 572 22.48 -11.34 -17.06
C PRO A 572 21.20 -10.81 -17.70
N THR A 573 21.35 -9.90 -18.68
CA THR A 573 20.21 -9.32 -19.39
C THR A 573 19.33 -10.44 -19.97
N PRO A 574 18.06 -10.54 -19.52
CA PRO A 574 17.15 -11.57 -20.00
C PRO A 574 16.94 -11.46 -21.51
N PRO A 575 16.64 -12.58 -22.20
CA PRO A 575 16.26 -12.55 -23.59
C PRO A 575 15.09 -11.59 -23.83
N ARG A 576 15.15 -10.84 -24.92
CA ARG A 576 14.11 -9.88 -25.34
C ARG A 576 12.70 -10.47 -25.28
N SER A 577 12.52 -11.73 -25.68
CA SER A 577 11.24 -12.44 -25.65
C SER A 577 10.65 -12.67 -24.26
N LYS A 578 11.43 -12.50 -23.19
CA LYS A 578 10.96 -12.60 -21.80
C LYS A 578 10.73 -11.24 -21.16
N ARG A 579 10.95 -10.14 -21.86
CA ARG A 579 10.85 -8.78 -21.33
C ARG A 579 9.57 -8.11 -21.82
N ILE A 580 8.71 -7.76 -20.86
CA ILE A 580 7.41 -7.14 -21.06
C ILE A 580 7.47 -5.72 -20.50
N LEU A 581 6.96 -4.77 -21.26
CA LEU A 581 6.81 -3.39 -20.83
C LEU A 581 5.32 -3.15 -20.50
N TRP A 582 5.04 -2.73 -19.27
CA TRP A 582 3.71 -2.30 -18.83
C TRP A 582 3.60 -0.80 -19.05
N ASP A 583 2.56 -0.37 -19.75
CA ASP A 583 2.27 1.05 -19.91
C ASP A 583 1.50 1.59 -18.70
N GLN A 584 2.17 2.41 -17.87
CA GLN A 584 1.55 3.11 -16.75
C GLN A 584 1.21 4.57 -17.10
N TYR A 585 1.88 5.12 -18.12
CA TYR A 585 1.76 6.52 -18.47
C TYR A 585 0.37 6.85 -19.00
N HIS A 586 -0.34 5.89 -19.58
CA HIS A 586 -1.68 6.11 -20.12
C HIS A 586 -2.82 5.69 -19.18
N ASN A 587 -2.53 5.24 -17.96
CA ASN A 587 -3.56 5.07 -16.95
C ASN A 587 -3.91 6.41 -16.25
N LEU A 588 -5.18 6.60 -15.92
CA LEU A 588 -5.70 7.73 -15.15
C LEU A 588 -6.45 7.24 -13.92
N ARG A 589 -6.07 7.77 -12.75
CA ARG A 589 -6.70 7.39 -11.47
C ARG A 589 -7.76 8.41 -11.05
N TYR A 590 -8.75 8.01 -10.24
CA TYR A 590 -9.51 8.93 -9.37
C TYR A 590 -8.60 9.54 -8.26
N PRO A 591 -8.83 10.78 -7.76
CA PRO A 591 -9.86 11.78 -7.94
C PRO A 591 -9.61 12.92 -8.94
N PRO A 592 -8.56 12.99 -9.80
CA PRO A 592 -8.54 14.06 -10.78
C PRO A 592 -9.84 14.06 -11.60
N GLY A 593 -10.33 12.93 -12.14
CA GLY A 593 -11.63 12.85 -12.85
C GLY A 593 -12.51 11.68 -12.41
N TYR A 594 -13.75 11.60 -12.93
CA TYR A 594 -14.57 10.38 -12.78
C TYR A 594 -14.23 9.40 -13.89
N PHE A 595 -13.42 8.43 -13.52
CA PHE A 595 -13.08 7.25 -14.30
C PHE A 595 -13.88 6.08 -13.72
N PRO A 596 -14.86 5.54 -14.47
CA PRO A 596 -15.71 4.48 -13.98
C PRO A 596 -14.96 3.15 -13.97
N ARG A 597 -15.34 2.24 -13.07
CA ARG A 597 -14.83 0.87 -13.05
C ARG A 597 -15.09 0.12 -14.37
N ASP A 598 -14.26 -0.88 -14.61
CA ASP A 598 -14.31 -1.78 -15.76
C ASP A 598 -15.63 -2.55 -15.76
N ASN A 599 -16.08 -3.02 -14.59
CA ASN A 599 -17.23 -3.89 -14.45
C ASN A 599 -18.50 -3.13 -14.00
N LEU A 600 -19.41 -2.89 -14.95
CA LEU A 600 -20.65 -2.13 -14.74
C LEU A 600 -21.65 -2.77 -13.75
N LYS A 601 -21.48 -4.05 -13.38
CA LYS A 601 -22.32 -4.67 -12.32
C LYS A 601 -22.02 -4.12 -10.93
N MET A 602 -20.82 -3.57 -10.73
CA MET A 602 -20.39 -3.04 -9.44
C MET A 602 -20.95 -1.63 -9.24
N THR A 603 -22.17 -1.54 -8.73
CA THR A 603 -22.86 -0.25 -8.51
C THR A 603 -22.53 0.41 -7.17
N THR A 604 -21.89 -0.32 -6.24
CA THR A 604 -21.61 0.17 -4.88
C THR A 604 -20.33 0.99 -4.76
N ASP A 605 -19.41 0.86 -5.72
CA ASP A 605 -18.15 1.61 -5.79
C ASP A 605 -17.82 1.92 -7.26
N PRO A 606 -18.32 3.05 -7.79
CA PRO A 606 -18.27 3.32 -9.23
C PRO A 606 -16.90 3.84 -9.71
N LEU A 607 -15.98 4.24 -8.82
CA LEU A 607 -14.74 4.93 -9.18
C LEU A 607 -13.57 3.94 -9.19
N ASP A 608 -12.57 4.10 -10.06
CA ASP A 608 -11.28 3.40 -9.88
C ASP A 608 -10.27 4.19 -9.02
N TRP A 609 -9.99 3.64 -7.84
CA TRP A 609 -9.11 4.22 -6.82
C TRP A 609 -7.70 3.60 -6.86
N SER A 610 -7.55 2.49 -7.60
CA SER A 610 -6.41 1.58 -7.49
C SER A 610 -5.22 2.04 -8.32
N GLY A 611 -5.49 2.93 -9.29
CA GLY A 611 -4.50 3.57 -10.14
C GLY A 611 -3.85 2.65 -11.15
N ASP A 612 -4.51 1.53 -11.43
CA ASP A 612 -4.19 0.52 -12.45
C ASP A 612 -2.70 0.27 -12.56
N HIS A 613 -2.11 -0.01 -11.41
CA HIS A 613 -0.69 -0.25 -11.30
C HIS A 613 -0.45 -1.74 -11.13
N ILE A 614 0.60 -2.23 -11.80
CA ILE A 614 0.97 -3.64 -11.82
C ILE A 614 1.23 -4.25 -10.43
N HIS A 615 1.43 -3.41 -9.41
CA HIS A 615 1.62 -3.80 -8.01
C HIS A 615 0.47 -3.37 -7.07
N THR A 616 -0.66 -2.88 -7.59
CA THR A 616 -1.88 -2.60 -6.82
C THR A 616 -2.94 -3.65 -7.14
N ASN A 617 -3.94 -3.32 -7.95
CA ASN A 617 -5.03 -4.19 -8.37
C ASN A 617 -4.62 -5.24 -9.42
N PHE A 618 -3.47 -5.06 -10.09
CA PHE A 618 -2.88 -6.04 -11.01
C PHE A 618 -1.77 -6.91 -10.39
N LYS A 619 -1.62 -6.91 -9.06
CA LYS A 619 -0.57 -7.66 -8.36
C LYS A 619 -0.56 -9.15 -8.69
N ASP A 620 -1.71 -9.80 -8.76
CA ASP A 620 -1.79 -11.25 -8.97
C ASP A 620 -1.43 -11.61 -10.43
N MET A 621 -1.80 -10.74 -11.39
CA MET A 621 -1.34 -10.82 -12.78
C MET A 621 0.20 -10.72 -12.85
N TYR A 622 0.79 -9.75 -12.17
CA TYR A 622 2.24 -9.62 -12.08
C TYR A 622 2.91 -10.88 -11.54
N GLN A 623 2.41 -11.40 -10.42
CA GLN A 623 2.94 -12.63 -9.82
C GLN A 623 2.82 -13.81 -10.78
N HIS A 624 1.70 -13.92 -11.50
CA HIS A 624 1.51 -14.95 -12.51
C HIS A 624 2.58 -14.87 -13.61
N LEU A 625 2.81 -13.69 -14.20
CA LEU A 625 3.83 -13.49 -15.23
C LEU A 625 5.24 -13.76 -14.72
N ARG A 626 5.58 -13.30 -13.50
CA ARG A 626 6.87 -13.57 -12.85
C ARG A 626 7.10 -15.05 -12.63
N ASN A 627 6.08 -15.80 -12.19
CA ASN A 627 6.15 -17.24 -12.00
C ASN A 627 6.41 -18.01 -13.32
N HIS A 628 6.03 -17.43 -14.47
CA HIS A 628 6.33 -17.97 -15.81
C HIS A 628 7.66 -17.44 -16.41
N GLY A 629 8.45 -16.72 -15.61
CA GLY A 629 9.79 -16.26 -15.96
C GLY A 629 9.83 -15.02 -16.85
N TYR A 630 8.75 -14.24 -16.94
CA TYR A 630 8.73 -12.96 -17.65
C TYR A 630 9.15 -11.83 -16.74
N TYR A 631 9.96 -10.89 -17.23
CA TYR A 631 10.40 -9.69 -16.54
C TYR A 631 9.52 -8.52 -16.97
N ILE A 632 8.96 -7.81 -16.01
CA ILE A 632 8.02 -6.73 -16.28
C ILE A 632 8.59 -5.41 -15.77
N GLU A 633 8.54 -4.41 -16.62
CA GLU A 633 9.07 -3.07 -16.37
C GLU A 633 7.94 -2.05 -16.54
N VAL A 634 7.91 -1.01 -15.71
CA VAL A 634 6.82 -0.03 -15.65
C VAL A 634 7.22 1.22 -16.43
N LEU A 635 6.50 1.52 -17.51
CA LEU A 635 6.72 2.70 -18.34
C LEU A 635 5.85 3.86 -17.83
N GLY A 636 6.47 4.75 -17.04
CA GLY A 636 5.82 5.97 -16.53
C GLY A 636 6.02 7.22 -17.40
N PHE A 637 6.37 7.07 -18.69
CA PHE A 637 6.68 8.16 -19.63
C PHE A 637 6.10 7.87 -21.02
N PRO A 638 5.97 8.87 -21.91
CA PRO A 638 5.49 8.65 -23.27
C PRO A 638 6.29 7.58 -24.03
N PHE A 639 5.67 6.95 -25.02
CA PHE A 639 6.30 5.91 -25.85
C PHE A 639 7.56 6.40 -26.57
N THR A 640 7.72 7.71 -26.75
CA THR A 640 8.93 8.35 -27.29
C THR A 640 10.19 8.11 -26.44
N CYS A 641 10.05 7.72 -25.18
CA CYS A 641 11.15 7.69 -24.21
C CYS A 641 11.79 6.32 -23.97
N PHE A 642 11.33 5.24 -24.61
CA PHE A 642 11.94 3.91 -24.46
C PHE A 642 12.48 3.36 -25.79
N ASN A 643 13.50 2.50 -25.68
CA ASN A 643 14.02 1.75 -26.81
C ASN A 643 13.29 0.41 -26.96
N ALA A 644 12.47 0.27 -28.01
CA ALA A 644 11.69 -0.94 -28.28
C ALA A 644 12.53 -2.18 -28.64
N GLN A 645 13.78 -2.01 -29.06
CA GLN A 645 14.67 -3.15 -29.34
C GLN A 645 14.96 -4.00 -28.09
N ASN A 646 14.83 -3.41 -26.90
CA ASN A 646 15.07 -4.11 -25.64
C ASN A 646 13.91 -5.01 -25.19
N TYR A 647 12.71 -4.80 -25.73
CA TYR A 647 11.47 -5.44 -25.25
C TYR A 647 10.82 -6.30 -26.32
N GLY A 648 10.28 -7.45 -25.92
CA GLY A 648 9.53 -8.33 -26.81
C GLY A 648 8.06 -7.94 -26.92
N THR A 649 7.48 -7.37 -25.86
CA THR A 649 6.04 -7.05 -25.81
C THR A 649 5.78 -5.79 -25.00
N LEU A 650 4.94 -4.91 -25.54
CA LEU A 650 4.29 -3.81 -24.84
C LEU A 650 2.86 -4.23 -24.47
N LEU A 651 2.51 -4.11 -23.20
CA LEU A 651 1.23 -4.49 -22.63
C LEU A 651 0.47 -3.20 -22.27
N LEU A 652 -0.67 -2.99 -22.93
CA LEU A 652 -1.60 -1.89 -22.72
C LEU A 652 -2.83 -2.47 -22.04
N VAL A 653 -3.13 -2.04 -20.83
CA VAL A 653 -4.27 -2.54 -20.05
C VAL A 653 -5.00 -1.33 -19.50
N ASP A 654 -6.30 -1.29 -19.77
CA ASP A 654 -7.21 -0.26 -19.29
C ASP A 654 -6.68 1.18 -19.46
N ALA A 655 -6.40 1.58 -20.70
CA ALA A 655 -5.84 2.90 -20.96
C ALA A 655 -6.95 3.96 -21.08
N GLU A 656 -6.95 4.96 -20.20
CA GLU A 656 -7.92 6.06 -20.17
C GLU A 656 -7.39 7.38 -20.75
N GLU A 657 -6.08 7.47 -20.99
CA GLU A 657 -5.41 8.67 -21.50
C GLU A 657 -5.41 8.74 -23.04
N GLU A 658 -5.18 9.95 -23.56
CA GLU A 658 -4.91 10.21 -24.98
C GLU A 658 -3.44 9.94 -25.35
N TYR A 659 -3.14 9.88 -26.65
CA TYR A 659 -1.77 9.67 -27.14
C TYR A 659 -1.28 10.86 -27.97
N PHE A 660 0.02 11.17 -27.86
CA PHE A 660 0.65 12.16 -28.73
C PHE A 660 0.82 11.60 -30.16
N PRO A 661 0.67 12.41 -31.23
CA PRO A 661 0.91 11.97 -32.61
C PRO A 661 2.31 11.37 -32.85
N GLU A 662 3.31 11.85 -32.10
CA GLU A 662 4.68 11.34 -32.11
C GLU A 662 4.76 9.91 -31.55
N GLU A 663 3.94 9.57 -30.57
CA GLU A 663 3.86 8.21 -30.00
C GLU A 663 3.28 7.23 -31.01
N LEU A 664 2.19 7.62 -31.70
CA LEU A 664 1.60 6.80 -32.78
C LEU A 664 2.64 6.48 -33.85
N SER A 665 3.35 7.51 -34.32
CA SER A 665 4.37 7.40 -35.36
C SER A 665 5.57 6.56 -34.92
N LYS A 666 5.95 6.62 -33.64
CA LYS A 666 7.03 5.80 -33.08
C LYS A 666 6.59 4.36 -32.88
N LEU A 667 5.44 4.13 -32.24
CA LEU A 667 4.93 2.79 -31.95
C LEU A 667 4.76 1.99 -33.24
N ARG A 668 4.25 2.62 -34.31
CA ARG A 668 4.16 1.98 -35.63
C ARG A 668 5.52 1.44 -36.10
N ARG A 669 6.55 2.27 -36.08
CA ARG A 669 7.92 1.89 -36.50
C ARG A 669 8.50 0.79 -35.60
N ASP A 670 8.24 0.87 -34.30
CA ASP A 670 8.72 -0.11 -33.32
C ASP A 670 8.07 -1.48 -33.53
N VAL A 671 6.76 -1.51 -33.83
CA VAL A 671 6.03 -2.75 -34.15
C VAL A 671 6.47 -3.34 -35.47
N GLU A 672 6.67 -2.52 -36.51
CA GLU A 672 7.27 -2.97 -37.78
C GLU A 672 8.69 -3.55 -37.57
N SER A 673 9.42 -3.02 -36.58
CA SER A 673 10.75 -3.49 -36.17
C SER A 673 10.73 -4.69 -35.20
N GLY A 674 9.56 -5.29 -34.94
CA GLY A 674 9.43 -6.53 -34.19
C GLY A 674 8.99 -6.39 -32.74
N LEU A 675 8.55 -5.21 -32.27
CA LEU A 675 7.84 -5.07 -30.98
C LEU A 675 6.43 -5.64 -31.12
N SER A 676 6.02 -6.51 -30.21
CA SER A 676 4.63 -6.98 -30.17
C SER A 676 3.80 -6.17 -29.18
N LEU A 677 2.50 -6.11 -29.40
CA LEU A 677 1.55 -5.33 -28.59
C LEU A 677 0.40 -6.24 -28.15
N ILE A 678 0.05 -6.15 -26.86
CA ILE A 678 -1.10 -6.82 -26.28
C ILE A 678 -1.97 -5.73 -25.66
N VAL A 679 -3.23 -5.66 -26.06
CA VAL A 679 -4.23 -4.70 -25.56
C VAL A 679 -5.31 -5.46 -24.83
N PHE A 680 -5.51 -5.13 -23.57
CA PHE A 680 -6.73 -5.37 -22.81
C PHE A 680 -7.44 -4.03 -22.72
N ALA A 681 -8.51 -3.88 -23.48
CA ALA A 681 -9.37 -2.70 -23.40
C ALA A 681 -10.54 -2.98 -22.45
N ASP A 682 -11.42 -2.00 -22.29
CA ASP A 682 -12.69 -2.13 -21.58
C ASP A 682 -13.82 -1.49 -22.37
N TRP A 683 -14.99 -1.38 -21.75
CA TRP A 683 -16.15 -0.77 -22.36
C TRP A 683 -15.97 0.74 -22.61
N TYR A 684 -16.63 1.19 -23.67
CA TYR A 684 -16.88 2.61 -23.90
C TYR A 684 -18.24 2.78 -24.59
N ASN A 685 -19.15 3.50 -23.95
CA ASN A 685 -20.45 3.81 -24.56
C ASN A 685 -20.99 5.13 -24.02
N VAL A 686 -21.16 6.12 -24.90
CA VAL A 686 -21.58 7.47 -24.51
C VAL A 686 -22.96 7.49 -23.85
N SER A 687 -23.90 6.66 -24.31
CA SER A 687 -25.24 6.58 -23.73
C SER A 687 -25.20 5.99 -22.32
N VAL A 688 -24.42 4.91 -22.13
CA VAL A 688 -24.20 4.31 -20.80
C VAL A 688 -23.50 5.29 -19.87
N MET A 689 -22.43 5.95 -20.32
CA MET A 689 -21.73 6.99 -19.55
C MET A 689 -22.68 8.09 -19.07
N ARG A 690 -23.58 8.56 -19.93
CA ARG A 690 -24.61 9.56 -19.58
C ARG A 690 -25.66 9.04 -18.61
N LYS A 691 -25.88 7.71 -18.55
CA LYS A 691 -26.83 7.05 -17.65
C LYS A 691 -26.24 6.78 -16.27
N ILE A 692 -24.98 6.34 -16.21
CA ILE A 692 -24.24 6.08 -14.95
C ILE A 692 -23.67 7.36 -14.31
N LYS A 693 -23.99 8.52 -14.88
CA LYS A 693 -23.76 9.78 -14.20
C LYS A 693 -24.51 9.72 -12.88
N PHE A 694 -23.82 10.05 -11.81
CA PHE A 694 -24.47 10.23 -10.53
C PHE A 694 -24.47 11.71 -10.22
N TYR A 695 -25.56 12.14 -9.58
CA TYR A 695 -25.53 13.42 -8.92
C TYR A 695 -24.67 13.19 -7.70
N ASP A 696 -23.46 13.71 -7.75
CA ASP A 696 -22.62 13.77 -6.57
C ASP A 696 -23.30 14.84 -5.71
N GLU A 697 -24.28 14.42 -4.90
CA GLU A 697 -24.91 15.21 -3.81
C GLU A 697 -23.87 15.97 -3.04
N ASN A 698 -22.78 15.26 -2.95
CA ASN A 698 -21.47 15.69 -2.83
C ASN A 698 -21.13 17.01 -3.58
N THR A 699 -20.45 17.02 -4.73
CA THR A 699 -20.07 18.27 -5.39
C THR A 699 -21.21 19.18 -5.88
N HIS A 700 -22.45 18.76 -5.67
CA HIS A 700 -23.65 19.36 -6.26
C HIS A 700 -23.57 19.49 -7.79
N GLN A 701 -22.68 18.71 -8.40
CA GLN A 701 -22.50 18.59 -9.83
C GLN A 701 -22.89 17.17 -10.21
N TRP A 702 -23.45 17.07 -11.41
CA TRP A 702 -23.51 15.80 -12.08
C TRP A 702 -22.08 15.41 -12.43
N TRP A 703 -21.57 14.35 -11.80
CA TRP A 703 -20.35 13.73 -12.26
C TRP A 703 -20.73 12.83 -13.41
N MET A 704 -20.26 13.22 -14.58
CA MET A 704 -20.31 12.39 -15.77
C MET A 704 -18.93 11.77 -15.93
N PRO A 705 -18.86 10.48 -16.30
CA PRO A 705 -17.60 9.84 -16.65
C PRO A 705 -16.87 10.67 -17.71
N ASP A 706 -15.58 10.92 -17.51
CA ASP A 706 -14.77 11.64 -18.50
C ASP A 706 -14.41 10.73 -19.70
N THR A 707 -14.35 9.41 -19.45
CA THR A 707 -14.26 8.33 -20.44
C THR A 707 -15.03 7.08 -19.95
N GLY A 708 -15.08 6.01 -20.75
CA GLY A 708 -15.61 4.69 -20.35
C GLY A 708 -14.69 3.99 -19.35
N GLY A 709 -14.74 2.66 -19.24
CA GLY A 709 -13.70 1.90 -18.52
C GLY A 709 -12.33 2.24 -19.12
N ALA A 710 -12.21 2.06 -20.44
CA ALA A 710 -11.07 2.53 -21.21
C ALA A 710 -11.43 3.69 -22.16
N ASN A 711 -10.44 4.48 -22.58
CA ASN A 711 -10.57 5.45 -23.67
C ASN A 711 -10.46 4.76 -25.03
N VAL A 712 -11.50 4.00 -25.38
CA VAL A 712 -11.60 3.25 -26.64
C VAL A 712 -11.41 4.14 -27.89
N PRO A 713 -11.93 5.37 -27.98
CA PRO A 713 -11.61 6.27 -29.08
C PRO A 713 -10.10 6.53 -29.23
N ALA A 714 -9.37 6.78 -28.15
CA ALA A 714 -7.92 6.97 -28.19
C ALA A 714 -7.17 5.68 -28.57
N LEU A 715 -7.61 4.52 -28.05
CA LEU A 715 -7.10 3.22 -28.48
C LEU A 715 -7.34 2.95 -29.96
N ASN A 716 -8.49 3.35 -30.51
CA ASN A 716 -8.78 3.24 -31.93
C ASN A 716 -7.87 4.12 -32.78
N ASP A 717 -7.58 5.34 -32.33
CA ASP A 717 -6.62 6.22 -33.00
C ASP A 717 -5.22 5.58 -33.03
N LEU A 718 -4.79 4.99 -31.90
CA LEU A 718 -3.52 4.25 -31.79
C LEU A 718 -3.44 3.04 -32.73
N LEU A 719 -4.51 2.24 -32.79
CA LEU A 719 -4.58 0.98 -33.53
C LEU A 719 -4.95 1.14 -35.01
N SER A 720 -5.36 2.35 -35.42
CA SER A 720 -5.82 2.67 -36.77
C SER A 720 -4.84 2.26 -37.88
N SER A 721 -3.53 2.34 -37.61
CA SER A 721 -2.46 1.98 -38.56
C SER A 721 -2.50 0.52 -39.01
N TRP A 722 -3.10 -0.37 -38.23
CA TRP A 722 -3.25 -1.80 -38.53
C TRP A 722 -4.68 -2.20 -38.92
N ASN A 723 -5.55 -1.21 -39.17
CA ASN A 723 -6.95 -1.43 -39.50
C ASN A 723 -7.72 -2.21 -38.42
N ILE A 724 -7.36 -1.98 -37.15
CA ILE A 724 -8.05 -2.55 -35.98
C ILE A 724 -8.93 -1.46 -35.36
N GLY A 725 -10.14 -1.82 -34.94
CA GLY A 725 -11.05 -0.91 -34.27
C GLY A 725 -12.02 -1.64 -33.33
N LEU A 726 -12.19 -1.08 -32.14
CA LEU A 726 -13.14 -1.49 -31.11
C LEU A 726 -14.43 -0.67 -31.24
N GLY A 727 -15.56 -1.32 -31.01
CA GLY A 727 -16.91 -0.73 -31.05
C GLY A 727 -17.30 -0.07 -29.74
N ASP A 728 -18.52 0.48 -29.72
CA ASP A 728 -19.15 1.13 -28.57
C ASP A 728 -20.19 0.26 -27.86
N ASN A 729 -20.44 -0.95 -28.35
CA ASN A 729 -21.36 -1.89 -27.70
C ASN A 729 -20.67 -2.56 -26.51
N VAL A 730 -21.36 -2.58 -25.37
CA VAL A 730 -20.88 -3.16 -24.12
C VAL A 730 -21.49 -4.54 -23.92
N PHE A 731 -20.65 -5.56 -23.77
CA PHE A 731 -21.09 -6.94 -23.66
C PHE A 731 -20.71 -7.56 -22.32
N GLU A 732 -21.52 -8.53 -21.90
CA GLU A 732 -21.22 -9.36 -20.74
C GLU A 732 -21.62 -10.82 -20.94
N GLY A 733 -21.04 -11.72 -20.15
CA GLY A 733 -21.58 -13.05 -19.95
C GLY A 733 -20.54 -14.16 -19.89
N GLU A 734 -20.99 -15.34 -19.48
CA GLU A 734 -20.16 -16.53 -19.45
C GLU A 734 -19.99 -17.13 -20.85
N PHE A 735 -18.76 -17.60 -21.13
CA PHE A 735 -18.44 -18.33 -22.34
C PHE A 735 -17.32 -19.34 -22.06
N THR A 736 -17.07 -20.22 -23.02
CA THR A 736 -15.95 -21.17 -22.97
C THR A 736 -14.98 -20.91 -24.12
N LEU A 737 -13.69 -21.04 -23.84
CA LEU A 737 -12.62 -21.00 -24.84
C LEU A 737 -11.72 -22.22 -24.64
N GLY A 738 -11.85 -23.21 -25.52
CA GLY A 738 -11.33 -24.55 -25.27
C GLY A 738 -11.99 -25.17 -24.03
N ASP A 739 -11.16 -25.66 -23.10
CA ASP A 739 -11.61 -26.26 -21.83
C ASP A 739 -11.75 -25.23 -20.69
N HIS A 740 -11.51 -23.95 -20.98
CA HIS A 740 -11.55 -22.89 -19.97
C HIS A 740 -12.90 -22.17 -19.97
N GLY A 741 -13.57 -22.16 -18.82
CA GLY A 741 -14.72 -21.29 -18.59
C GLY A 741 -14.26 -19.87 -18.27
N MET A 742 -14.82 -18.90 -18.96
CA MET A 742 -14.52 -17.47 -18.85
C MET A 742 -15.77 -16.67 -18.54
N TYR A 743 -15.56 -15.44 -18.10
CA TYR A 743 -16.62 -14.43 -17.94
C TYR A 743 -16.13 -13.16 -18.63
N TYR A 744 -16.92 -12.62 -19.55
CA TYR A 744 -16.69 -11.31 -20.17
C TYR A 744 -17.39 -10.27 -19.30
N ALA A 745 -16.65 -9.37 -18.67
CA ALA A 745 -17.21 -8.39 -17.73
C ALA A 745 -17.20 -6.99 -18.35
N SER A 746 -18.31 -6.58 -18.96
CA SER A 746 -18.46 -5.22 -19.48
C SER A 746 -17.35 -4.85 -20.48
N GLY A 747 -17.11 -5.71 -21.46
CA GLY A 747 -16.07 -5.47 -22.47
C GLY A 747 -16.61 -4.89 -23.78
N SER A 748 -15.72 -4.27 -24.56
CA SER A 748 -15.99 -3.79 -25.92
C SER A 748 -15.85 -4.91 -26.96
N SER A 749 -16.55 -4.82 -28.09
CA SER A 749 -16.34 -5.77 -29.21
C SER A 749 -15.35 -5.23 -30.24
N ILE A 750 -14.68 -6.14 -30.97
CA ILE A 750 -13.84 -5.78 -32.12
C ILE A 750 -14.72 -5.65 -33.36
N THR A 751 -14.84 -4.43 -33.88
CA THR A 751 -15.69 -4.12 -35.03
C THR A 751 -14.93 -4.11 -36.35
N ARG A 752 -13.68 -3.67 -36.32
CA ARG A 752 -12.79 -3.64 -37.47
C ARG A 752 -11.54 -4.46 -37.19
N PHE A 753 -11.20 -5.35 -38.12
CA PHE A 753 -9.99 -6.15 -38.04
C PHE A 753 -9.52 -6.51 -39.46
N PRO A 754 -8.21 -6.56 -39.73
CA PRO A 754 -7.69 -6.87 -41.06
C PRO A 754 -7.91 -8.35 -41.43
N GLU A 755 -8.20 -8.63 -42.70
CA GLU A 755 -8.62 -9.95 -43.21
C GLU A 755 -7.62 -11.08 -42.96
N ASN A 756 -6.33 -10.77 -42.86
CA ASN A 756 -5.27 -11.74 -42.57
C ASN A 756 -5.13 -12.06 -41.07
N GLY A 757 -5.94 -11.44 -40.22
CA GLY A 757 -5.98 -11.66 -38.79
C GLY A 757 -6.99 -12.73 -38.37
N LEU A 758 -6.80 -13.26 -37.17
CA LEU A 758 -7.68 -14.25 -36.55
C LEU A 758 -8.62 -13.57 -35.55
N LEU A 759 -9.94 -13.78 -35.69
CA LEU A 759 -10.95 -13.28 -34.74
C LEU A 759 -11.66 -14.43 -34.03
N VAL A 760 -11.73 -14.35 -32.70
CA VAL A 760 -12.55 -15.24 -31.87
C VAL A 760 -13.88 -14.57 -31.56
N ARG A 761 -14.97 -15.28 -31.84
CA ARG A 761 -16.34 -14.80 -31.63
C ARG A 761 -17.08 -15.64 -30.59
N LYS A 762 -17.89 -15.00 -29.75
CA LYS A 762 -18.71 -15.67 -28.73
C LYS A 762 -20.10 -15.04 -28.63
N ALA A 763 -21.03 -15.80 -28.08
CA ALA A 763 -22.38 -15.37 -27.76
C ALA A 763 -22.37 -14.65 -26.41
N LEU A 764 -22.75 -13.39 -26.36
CA LEU A 764 -22.74 -12.56 -25.16
C LEU A 764 -24.03 -11.75 -25.04
N ASN A 765 -24.33 -11.28 -23.84
CA ASN A 765 -25.46 -10.39 -23.59
C ASN A 765 -25.03 -8.94 -23.84
N ASN A 766 -25.90 -8.13 -24.45
CA ASN A 766 -25.69 -6.70 -24.63
C ASN A 766 -26.02 -5.95 -23.33
N GLN A 767 -25.01 -5.81 -22.48
CA GLN A 767 -25.11 -5.11 -21.20
C GLN A 767 -25.42 -3.61 -21.38
N GLY A 768 -24.96 -3.00 -22.48
CA GLY A 768 -25.27 -1.60 -22.76
C GLY A 768 -26.79 -1.36 -22.87
N LEU A 769 -27.51 -2.25 -23.54
CA LEU A 769 -28.97 -2.19 -23.62
C LEU A 769 -29.64 -2.52 -22.28
N GLU A 770 -29.05 -3.41 -21.50
CA GLU A 770 -29.52 -3.73 -20.14
C GLU A 770 -29.46 -2.50 -19.23
N VAL A 771 -28.33 -1.79 -19.18
CA VAL A 771 -28.17 -0.59 -18.36
C VAL A 771 -29.07 0.58 -18.83
N LEU A 772 -29.34 0.67 -20.13
CA LEU A 772 -30.15 1.75 -20.70
C LEU A 772 -31.65 1.51 -20.55
N ASN A 773 -32.11 0.29 -20.82
CA ASN A 773 -33.52 -0.05 -21.03
C ASN A 773 -34.02 -1.23 -20.17
N ASP A 774 -33.20 -1.78 -19.27
CA ASP A 774 -33.49 -2.98 -18.48
C ASP A 774 -33.85 -4.21 -19.35
N LYS A 775 -33.33 -4.25 -20.59
CA LYS A 775 -33.55 -5.34 -21.56
C LYS A 775 -32.30 -6.17 -21.76
N VAL A 776 -32.39 -7.46 -21.49
CA VAL A 776 -31.33 -8.43 -21.77
C VAL A 776 -31.51 -8.98 -23.19
N GLU A 777 -30.61 -8.62 -24.09
CA GLU A 777 -30.55 -9.17 -25.44
C GLU A 777 -29.27 -9.99 -25.61
N ARG A 778 -29.41 -11.25 -26.03
CA ARG A 778 -28.26 -12.11 -26.33
C ARG A 778 -27.87 -11.97 -27.79
N VAL A 779 -26.64 -11.54 -28.04
CA VAL A 779 -26.07 -11.31 -29.36
C VAL A 779 -25.10 -12.44 -29.69
N GLU A 780 -25.34 -13.10 -30.81
CA GLU A 780 -24.47 -14.16 -31.34
C GLU A 780 -23.30 -13.55 -32.15
N GLY A 781 -22.14 -14.19 -32.11
CA GLY A 781 -21.01 -13.83 -32.98
C GLY A 781 -20.24 -12.56 -32.60
N VAL A 782 -20.30 -12.11 -31.34
CA VAL A 782 -19.55 -10.95 -30.83
C VAL A 782 -18.05 -11.25 -30.87
N ALA A 783 -17.27 -10.44 -31.60
CA ALA A 783 -15.83 -10.60 -31.66
C ALA A 783 -15.18 -10.02 -30.39
N ILE A 784 -14.50 -10.88 -29.63
CA ILE A 784 -13.94 -10.55 -28.31
C ILE A 784 -12.40 -10.53 -28.29
N LEU A 785 -11.76 -11.28 -29.19
CA LEU A 785 -10.31 -11.42 -29.27
C LEU A 785 -9.85 -11.40 -30.73
N GLY A 786 -8.80 -10.63 -31.01
CA GLY A 786 -8.16 -10.55 -32.31
C GLY A 786 -6.65 -10.80 -32.22
N LEU A 787 -6.12 -11.62 -33.12
CA LEU A 787 -4.68 -11.88 -33.25
C LEU A 787 -4.20 -11.50 -34.67
N LEU A 788 -3.14 -10.70 -34.75
CA LEU A 788 -2.57 -10.20 -36.00
C LEU A 788 -1.05 -10.34 -36.01
N GLN A 789 -0.49 -10.78 -37.13
CA GLN A 789 0.94 -10.65 -37.46
C GLN A 789 1.08 -9.40 -38.34
N THR A 790 1.92 -8.43 -37.95
CA THR A 790 1.96 -7.12 -38.64
C THR A 790 2.85 -7.18 -39.88
N GLY A 791 2.29 -7.32 -41.07
CA GLY A 791 3.06 -7.40 -42.32
C GLY A 791 3.53 -8.82 -42.69
N ASN A 792 4.28 -8.93 -43.80
CA ASN A 792 4.53 -10.21 -44.48
C ASN A 792 5.76 -10.98 -43.98
N SER A 793 6.60 -10.36 -43.14
CA SER A 793 7.80 -11.00 -42.60
C SER A 793 7.51 -11.66 -41.26
N LYS A 794 8.15 -12.78 -40.97
CA LYS A 794 8.14 -13.40 -39.62
C LYS A 794 8.85 -12.55 -38.56
N SER A 795 9.60 -11.53 -38.97
CA SER A 795 10.39 -10.66 -38.09
C SER A 795 9.62 -9.47 -37.52
N SER A 796 8.46 -9.15 -38.08
CA SER A 796 7.64 -8.04 -37.61
C SER A 796 6.87 -8.40 -36.34
N GLY A 797 6.36 -7.37 -35.66
CA GLY A 797 5.62 -7.50 -34.43
C GLY A 797 4.30 -8.24 -34.60
N ARG A 798 3.68 -8.57 -33.47
CA ARG A 798 2.34 -9.17 -33.41
C ARG A 798 1.45 -8.31 -32.56
N ILE A 799 0.17 -8.26 -32.90
CA ILE A 799 -0.84 -7.54 -32.14
C ILE A 799 -1.87 -8.54 -31.64
N ALA A 800 -2.17 -8.50 -30.35
CA ALA A 800 -3.31 -9.16 -29.75
C ALA A 800 -4.20 -8.12 -29.08
N VAL A 801 -5.51 -8.18 -29.35
CA VAL A 801 -6.49 -7.27 -28.75
C VAL A 801 -7.60 -8.08 -28.13
N TYR A 802 -7.86 -7.87 -26.85
CA TYR A 802 -8.96 -8.43 -26.08
C TYR A 802 -9.76 -7.27 -25.46
N GLY A 803 -11.09 -7.32 -25.55
CA GLY A 803 -11.92 -6.16 -25.22
C GLY A 803 -12.38 -6.03 -23.77
N ASP A 804 -11.84 -6.83 -22.85
CA ASP A 804 -12.19 -6.85 -21.41
C ASP A 804 -10.91 -6.99 -20.57
N SER A 805 -10.65 -6.09 -19.62
CA SER A 805 -9.48 -6.17 -18.74
C SER A 805 -9.78 -6.78 -17.37
N ASN A 806 -11.05 -6.87 -16.97
CA ASN A 806 -11.45 -7.22 -15.62
C ASN A 806 -10.95 -8.61 -15.18
N CYS A 807 -10.81 -9.55 -16.12
CA CYS A 807 -10.35 -10.91 -15.81
C CYS A 807 -8.87 -11.01 -15.42
N ILE A 808 -8.11 -9.91 -15.52
CA ILE A 808 -6.74 -9.76 -14.99
C ILE A 808 -6.63 -8.72 -13.86
N ASP A 809 -7.69 -7.95 -13.60
CA ASP A 809 -7.83 -7.04 -12.46
C ASP A 809 -8.39 -7.77 -11.22
N THR A 810 -7.75 -7.61 -10.06
CA THR A 810 -8.21 -8.24 -8.80
C THR A 810 -9.23 -7.43 -8.02
N ALA A 811 -9.51 -6.18 -8.40
CA ALA A 811 -10.43 -5.35 -7.62
C ALA A 811 -11.85 -5.94 -7.61
N HIS A 812 -12.35 -6.37 -8.77
CA HIS A 812 -13.73 -6.88 -8.93
C HIS A 812 -13.84 -8.11 -9.84
N MET A 813 -12.81 -8.95 -9.85
CA MET A 813 -12.74 -10.13 -10.68
C MET A 813 -13.88 -11.12 -10.41
N GLN A 814 -14.66 -11.46 -11.44
CA GLN A 814 -15.54 -12.63 -11.36
C GLN A 814 -14.79 -13.94 -11.64
N LYS A 815 -13.90 -13.94 -12.64
CA LYS A 815 -13.20 -15.15 -13.08
C LYS A 815 -11.83 -14.81 -13.68
N GLU A 816 -10.78 -15.44 -13.17
CA GLU A 816 -9.42 -15.18 -13.65
C GLU A 816 -9.18 -15.69 -15.08
N CYS A 817 -8.43 -14.92 -15.86
CA CYS A 817 -8.01 -15.27 -17.22
C CYS A 817 -6.49 -15.22 -17.41
N TYR A 818 -5.69 -15.39 -16.36
CA TYR A 818 -4.22 -15.32 -16.47
C TYR A 818 -3.62 -16.30 -17.49
N TRP A 819 -4.27 -17.45 -17.71
CA TRP A 819 -3.89 -18.40 -18.76
C TRP A 819 -4.07 -17.82 -20.18
N LEU A 820 -5.08 -16.97 -20.40
CA LEU A 820 -5.29 -16.27 -21.66
C LEU A 820 -4.16 -15.27 -21.88
N LEU A 821 -3.87 -14.44 -20.86
CA LEU A 821 -2.73 -13.52 -20.91
C LEU A 821 -1.43 -14.26 -21.23
N HIS A 822 -1.17 -15.40 -20.58
CA HIS A 822 0.00 -16.22 -20.87
C HIS A 822 0.04 -16.71 -22.32
N ALA A 823 -1.10 -17.17 -22.86
CA ALA A 823 -1.21 -17.58 -24.26
C ALA A 823 -0.99 -16.41 -25.23
N LEU A 824 -1.47 -15.21 -24.90
CA LEU A 824 -1.25 -13.99 -25.69
C LEU A 824 0.22 -13.57 -25.67
N VAL A 825 0.90 -13.67 -24.52
CA VAL A 825 2.35 -13.42 -24.42
C VAL A 825 3.15 -14.48 -25.18
N GLN A 826 2.72 -15.74 -25.16
CA GLN A 826 3.36 -16.78 -25.97
C GLN A 826 3.19 -16.52 -27.46
N TYR A 827 2.00 -16.10 -27.90
CA TYR A 827 1.73 -15.69 -29.26
C TYR A 827 2.60 -14.48 -29.66
N SER A 828 2.61 -13.43 -28.84
CA SER A 828 3.36 -12.19 -29.11
C SER A 828 4.85 -12.47 -29.30
N THR A 829 5.42 -13.42 -28.55
CA THR A 829 6.85 -13.74 -28.54
C THR A 829 7.25 -14.78 -29.56
N THR A 830 6.50 -15.89 -29.69
CA THR A 830 6.86 -17.04 -30.53
C THR A 830 6.11 -17.11 -31.85
N GLY A 831 4.93 -16.50 -31.93
CA GLY A 831 4.02 -16.61 -33.07
C GLY A 831 3.20 -17.89 -33.07
N LEU A 832 3.35 -18.73 -32.04
CA LEU A 832 2.55 -19.92 -31.86
C LEU A 832 1.14 -19.51 -31.43
N ILE A 833 0.16 -19.82 -32.26
CA ILE A 833 -1.26 -19.70 -31.94
C ILE A 833 -1.66 -20.97 -31.19
N ALA A 834 -2.28 -20.81 -30.02
CA ALA A 834 -2.77 -21.96 -29.28
C ALA A 834 -3.94 -22.63 -30.01
N PRO A 835 -4.06 -23.97 -30.03
CA PRO A 835 -5.07 -24.67 -30.82
C PRO A 835 -6.52 -24.27 -30.51
N PHE A 836 -6.79 -23.88 -29.27
CA PHE A 836 -8.11 -23.45 -28.85
C PHE A 836 -8.53 -22.11 -29.50
N PHE A 837 -7.59 -21.25 -29.91
CA PHE A 837 -7.93 -20.06 -30.68
C PHE A 837 -8.38 -20.42 -32.10
N GLU A 838 -7.67 -21.32 -32.77
CA GLU A 838 -8.00 -21.75 -34.14
C GLU A 838 -9.39 -22.37 -34.20
N SER A 839 -9.72 -23.26 -33.26
CA SER A 839 -11.02 -23.95 -33.18
C SER A 839 -12.23 -23.03 -33.00
N SER A 840 -12.03 -21.84 -32.41
CA SER A 840 -13.09 -20.87 -32.11
C SER A 840 -13.00 -19.62 -33.01
N SER A 841 -12.16 -19.66 -34.05
CA SER A 841 -11.88 -18.50 -34.88
C SER A 841 -12.65 -18.47 -36.20
N SER A 842 -12.91 -17.26 -36.67
CA SER A 842 -13.52 -16.99 -37.96
C SER A 842 -12.67 -15.95 -38.71
N LEU A 843 -12.69 -16.01 -40.05
CA LEU A 843 -12.10 -14.96 -40.87
C LEU A 843 -12.89 -13.64 -40.67
N PRO A 844 -12.21 -12.49 -40.64
CA PRO A 844 -12.88 -11.20 -40.53
C PRO A 844 -13.78 -10.94 -41.74
N ALA A 845 -15.01 -10.48 -41.49
CA ALA A 845 -15.89 -9.95 -42.52
C ALA A 845 -15.88 -8.41 -42.41
N SER A 846 -15.63 -7.71 -43.51
CA SER A 846 -15.59 -6.25 -43.52
C SER A 846 -17.01 -5.66 -43.40
N ASN A 847 -17.51 -5.49 -42.18
CA ASN A 847 -18.65 -4.63 -41.94
C ASN A 847 -18.14 -3.22 -41.60
N GLY A 848 -18.51 -2.25 -42.43
CA GLY A 848 -18.19 -0.83 -42.25
C GLY A 848 -18.96 -0.19 -41.10
N SER A 849 -18.85 -0.72 -39.87
CA SER A 849 -19.45 -0.08 -38.71
C SER A 849 -18.67 1.18 -38.34
N LEU A 850 -19.42 2.19 -37.90
CA LEU A 850 -18.86 3.43 -37.36
C LEU A 850 -18.10 3.12 -36.06
N LEU A 851 -16.93 3.75 -35.87
CA LEU A 851 -16.17 3.66 -34.64
C LEU A 851 -16.72 4.66 -33.59
N PRO A 852 -16.59 4.37 -32.28
CA PRO A 852 -16.97 5.31 -31.23
C PRO A 852 -16.29 6.66 -31.39
N LYS A 853 -17.02 7.72 -31.04
CA LYS A 853 -16.48 9.08 -30.94
C LYS A 853 -16.35 9.49 -29.47
N ARG A 854 -15.40 10.38 -29.21
CA ARG A 854 -15.23 11.05 -27.90
C ARG A 854 -16.53 11.73 -27.48
N MET A 855 -16.90 11.65 -26.21
CA MET A 855 -18.10 12.26 -25.68
C MET A 855 -18.00 13.79 -25.75
N GLU A 856 -18.97 14.42 -26.40
CA GLU A 856 -19.07 15.89 -26.45
C GLU A 856 -19.30 16.47 -25.05
N GLY A 857 -18.53 17.51 -24.70
CA GLY A 857 -18.61 18.18 -23.40
C GLY A 857 -17.91 17.46 -22.23
N ASN A 858 -17.10 16.42 -22.50
CA ASN A 858 -16.28 15.79 -21.46
C ASN A 858 -15.19 16.74 -20.93
N ARG A 859 -14.65 16.45 -19.73
CA ARG A 859 -13.65 17.29 -19.06
C ARG A 859 -12.28 16.60 -18.95
N LEU A 860 -12.03 15.58 -19.78
CA LEU A 860 -10.79 14.81 -19.78
C LEU A 860 -9.54 15.72 -19.86
N HIS A 861 -9.61 16.82 -20.61
CA HIS A 861 -8.54 17.81 -20.74
C HIS A 861 -8.05 18.43 -19.41
N ARG A 862 -8.86 18.39 -18.34
CA ARG A 862 -8.47 18.90 -17.03
C ARG A 862 -7.44 17.98 -16.34
N TYR A 863 -7.46 16.70 -16.68
CA TYR A 863 -6.72 15.64 -16.01
C TYR A 863 -5.70 14.96 -16.93
N SER A 864 -5.93 15.08 -18.23
CA SER A 864 -5.07 14.56 -19.27
C SER A 864 -3.68 15.20 -19.25
N LYS A 865 -2.67 14.33 -19.35
CA LYS A 865 -1.26 14.63 -19.59
C LYS A 865 -1.02 15.07 -21.04
N VAL A 866 -1.97 14.85 -21.94
CA VAL A 866 -1.86 15.09 -23.39
C VAL A 866 -2.72 16.24 -23.87
N LEU A 867 -3.91 16.46 -23.30
CA LEU A 867 -4.83 17.52 -23.71
C LEU A 867 -4.73 18.78 -22.83
N GLN A 868 -4.95 19.96 -23.42
CA GLN A 868 -5.10 21.23 -22.71
C GLN A 868 -6.39 21.98 -23.12
N ASN A 869 -6.90 22.85 -22.24
CA ASN A 869 -8.10 23.64 -22.51
C ASN A 869 -7.76 25.00 -23.13
N ARG A 870 -8.28 25.28 -24.33
CA ARG A 870 -8.45 26.63 -24.88
C ARG A 870 -9.89 26.76 -25.39
N PRO A 871 -10.50 27.97 -25.36
CA PRO A 871 -11.89 28.14 -25.78
C PRO A 871 -12.13 27.63 -27.21
N GLY A 872 -12.93 26.57 -27.36
CA GLY A 872 -13.46 26.09 -28.64
C GLY A 872 -12.96 24.73 -29.15
N VAL A 873 -11.74 24.27 -28.80
CA VAL A 873 -11.20 22.95 -29.22
C VAL A 873 -10.14 22.46 -28.21
N PRO A 874 -10.16 21.18 -27.77
CA PRO A 874 -9.06 20.61 -27.00
C PRO A 874 -7.79 20.53 -27.87
N GLU A 875 -6.77 21.31 -27.52
CA GLU A 875 -5.47 21.31 -28.19
C GLU A 875 -4.55 20.31 -27.49
N LEU A 876 -3.57 19.76 -28.22
CA LEU A 876 -2.52 18.92 -27.63
C LEU A 876 -1.55 19.78 -26.83
N ARG A 877 -1.14 19.29 -25.66
CA ARG A 877 0.01 19.79 -24.92
C ARG A 877 1.29 19.53 -25.72
N ALA A 878 2.36 20.26 -25.39
CA ALA A 878 3.68 19.91 -25.89
C ALA A 878 4.10 18.54 -25.32
N LEU A 879 4.64 17.67 -26.18
CA LEU A 879 5.24 16.41 -25.77
C LEU A 879 6.31 16.68 -24.70
N PRO A 880 6.22 16.10 -23.49
CA PRO A 880 7.20 16.33 -22.46
C PRO A 880 8.56 15.71 -22.86
N PRO A 881 9.68 16.35 -22.50
CA PRO A 881 10.99 15.77 -22.74
C PRO A 881 11.15 14.49 -21.92
N CYS A 882 11.89 13.53 -22.48
CA CYS A 882 12.20 12.30 -21.76
C CYS A 882 13.04 12.60 -20.50
N PRO A 883 12.80 11.89 -19.40
CA PRO A 883 13.50 12.11 -18.14
C PRO A 883 15.00 11.86 -18.33
N ALA A 884 15.80 12.92 -18.24
CA ALA A 884 17.26 12.81 -18.19
C ALA A 884 17.68 12.56 -16.74
N LEU A 885 18.02 11.32 -16.42
CA LEU A 885 18.57 11.00 -15.09
C LEU A 885 20.02 11.45 -15.00
N ASN A 886 20.28 12.32 -14.02
CA ASN A 886 21.64 12.71 -13.66
C ASN A 886 22.24 11.63 -12.75
N TRP A 887 22.97 10.69 -13.36
CA TRP A 887 23.65 9.62 -12.64
C TRP A 887 24.69 10.17 -11.65
N ALA A 888 24.68 9.64 -10.43
CA ALA A 888 25.63 10.01 -9.40
C ALA A 888 27.04 9.53 -9.79
N VAL A 889 28.03 10.38 -9.57
CA VAL A 889 29.44 9.98 -9.70
C VAL A 889 29.77 9.04 -8.53
N PRO A 890 30.15 7.77 -8.78
CA PRO A 890 30.44 6.83 -7.71
C PRO A 890 31.71 7.21 -6.95
N LEU A 891 31.67 7.05 -5.63
CA LEU A 891 32.82 7.17 -4.73
C LEU A 891 33.19 5.79 -4.19
N PRO A 892 33.95 4.97 -4.95
CA PRO A 892 34.19 3.58 -4.60
C PRO A 892 35.00 3.42 -3.32
N LEU A 893 34.59 2.46 -2.50
CA LEU A 893 35.27 2.13 -1.25
C LEU A 893 35.93 0.75 -1.36
N ASN A 894 37.24 0.70 -1.13
CA ASN A 894 38.01 -0.56 -1.10
C ASN A 894 37.95 -1.21 0.29
N GLN A 895 36.74 -1.39 0.82
CA GLN A 895 36.48 -2.03 2.09
C GLN A 895 35.20 -2.85 1.98
N SER A 896 35.13 -3.94 2.74
CA SER A 896 33.94 -4.78 2.79
C SER A 896 32.77 -4.08 3.49
N ALA A 897 31.56 -4.43 3.07
CA ALA A 897 30.34 -3.97 3.68
C ALA A 897 30.28 -4.38 5.17
N PRO A 898 30.15 -3.43 6.13
CA PRO A 898 29.99 -3.78 7.54
C PRO A 898 28.80 -4.73 7.79
N SER A 899 29.03 -5.77 8.60
CA SER A 899 28.03 -6.82 8.89
C SER A 899 26.77 -6.30 9.61
N THR A 900 26.84 -5.12 10.22
CA THR A 900 25.74 -4.48 10.94
C THR A 900 24.85 -3.56 10.08
N LEU A 901 25.16 -3.36 8.79
CA LEU A 901 24.43 -2.45 7.90
C LEU A 901 22.96 -2.83 7.73
N TRP A 902 22.64 -4.12 7.70
CA TRP A 902 21.31 -4.64 7.34
C TRP A 902 20.33 -4.73 8.52
N LYS A 903 20.69 -4.15 9.66
CA LYS A 903 19.76 -3.99 10.79
C LYS A 903 19.05 -2.66 10.63
N SER A 904 17.79 -2.59 11.08
CA SER A 904 17.10 -1.31 11.17
C SER A 904 17.99 -0.31 11.90
N GLN A 905 18.15 0.88 11.32
CA GLN A 905 18.92 1.94 11.96
C GLN A 905 18.29 2.19 13.34
N LYS A 906 19.05 1.85 14.38
CA LYS A 906 18.67 2.19 15.74
C LYS A 906 18.87 3.68 15.92
N LEU A 907 17.91 4.34 16.58
CA LEU A 907 18.08 5.72 16.98
C LEU A 907 19.38 5.85 17.78
N LEU A 908 20.05 7.00 17.66
CA LEU A 908 21.23 7.35 18.46
C LEU A 908 20.99 7.24 19.98
N SER A 909 19.74 7.15 20.42
CA SER A 909 19.30 6.96 21.80
C SER A 909 19.34 5.52 22.31
N ILE A 910 19.53 4.53 21.42
CA ILE A 910 19.57 3.11 21.75
C ILE A 910 21.02 2.63 21.64
N GLU A 911 21.82 2.87 22.69
CA GLU A 911 23.16 2.27 22.78
C GLU A 911 23.07 0.74 22.88
N GLN A 912 24.02 0.03 22.26
CA GLN A 912 24.19 -1.41 22.44
C GLN A 912 24.70 -1.68 23.85
N LEU A 913 23.80 -1.86 24.82
CA LEU A 913 24.16 -2.57 26.04
C LEU A 913 24.41 -4.05 25.65
N PRO A 914 25.60 -4.61 25.91
CA PRO A 914 25.85 -6.03 25.68
C PRO A 914 24.95 -6.84 26.62
N LEU A 915 24.03 -7.60 26.05
CA LEU A 915 23.21 -8.55 26.79
C LEU A 915 24.10 -9.72 27.24
N GLY A 916 24.70 -9.60 28.43
CA GLY A 916 25.19 -10.73 29.19
C GLY A 916 24.01 -11.57 29.67
N VAL A 917 23.86 -12.77 29.12
CA VAL A 917 22.97 -13.79 29.64
C VAL A 917 23.60 -14.34 30.92
N GLY A 918 22.97 -14.05 32.06
CA GLY A 918 23.30 -14.66 33.34
C GLY A 918 22.02 -14.73 34.17
N GLY A 919 21.42 -15.92 34.22
CA GLY A 919 20.30 -16.19 35.11
C GLY A 919 20.76 -16.26 36.56
N GLY A 920 19.91 -15.81 37.48
CA GLY A 920 20.02 -16.12 38.90
C GLY A 920 19.76 -14.92 39.81
N GLY A 921 18.78 -15.07 40.70
CA GLY A 921 18.79 -14.44 42.02
C GLY A 921 18.11 -13.09 42.14
N ILE A 922 16.92 -13.10 42.73
CA ILE A 922 16.33 -11.97 43.47
C ILE A 922 17.34 -11.52 44.55
N PRO A 923 17.45 -10.21 44.81
CA PRO A 923 17.58 -9.77 46.19
C PRO A 923 16.45 -8.81 46.55
N ASP A 924 15.77 -9.16 47.64
CA ASP A 924 14.92 -8.28 48.42
C ASP A 924 15.75 -7.13 49.00
N THR A 925 15.16 -5.93 48.97
CA THR A 925 15.03 -4.94 50.06
C THR A 925 15.14 -3.50 49.55
N ALA A 926 14.13 -2.73 49.92
CA ALA A 926 14.08 -1.29 49.86
C ALA A 926 14.96 -0.69 50.96
N ASP A 927 15.71 0.36 50.66
CA ASP A 927 15.61 1.68 51.29
C ASP A 927 16.85 2.55 50.99
N ASP A 928 16.57 3.85 50.83
CA ASP A 928 17.42 5.02 51.02
C ASP A 928 18.57 5.36 50.04
N LEU A 929 18.29 6.40 49.23
CA LEU A 929 19.24 7.47 48.87
C LEU A 929 19.42 8.40 50.10
N PRO A 930 20.57 9.09 50.30
CA PRO A 930 21.23 9.91 49.27
C PRO A 930 22.78 9.99 49.27
N MET A 931 23.33 10.45 48.14
CA MET A 931 24.67 11.07 47.96
C MET A 931 24.87 12.28 48.92
N PRO A 932 26.09 12.82 49.22
CA PRO A 932 27.30 12.85 48.36
C PRO A 932 28.71 12.83 49.05
N SER A 933 29.74 12.69 48.19
CA SER A 933 31.08 13.35 48.24
C SER A 933 32.28 12.76 49.00
N LEU A 934 33.46 13.05 48.38
CA LEU A 934 34.84 13.18 48.91
C LEU A 934 35.81 11.98 48.89
N LYS A 935 36.64 11.99 47.83
CA LYS A 935 38.13 12.01 47.79
C LYS A 935 38.96 11.32 48.88
N GLN A 936 40.03 10.68 48.36
CA GLN A 936 41.32 10.32 49.00
C GLN A 936 41.22 9.12 49.96
N ARG A 937 42.17 8.17 50.06
CA ARG A 937 43.61 8.19 49.83
C ARG A 937 44.15 6.74 49.92
N TRP A 938 45.06 6.37 49.02
CA TRP A 938 46.26 5.50 49.19
C TRP A 938 46.06 4.05 49.69
N GLY A 939 46.77 3.04 49.23
CA GLY A 939 47.97 2.96 48.37
C GLY A 939 48.55 1.55 48.46
N GLY A 940 49.51 1.24 47.57
CA GLY A 940 50.39 0.06 47.62
C GLY A 940 49.66 -1.27 47.40
N TRP A 941 50.13 -2.23 46.62
CA TRP A 941 51.46 -2.80 46.66
C TRP A 941 51.81 -3.42 45.30
N ALA A 942 53.11 -3.46 45.06
CA ALA A 942 53.74 -3.95 43.86
C ALA A 942 53.67 -5.48 43.69
N LEU A 943 53.77 -5.87 42.42
CA LEU A 943 54.14 -7.14 41.76
C LEU A 943 55.08 -8.07 42.58
N PRO A 944 55.11 -9.39 42.29
CA PRO A 944 55.98 -9.88 41.20
C PRO A 944 55.43 -11.04 40.34
N HIS A 945 56.07 -11.15 39.17
CA HIS A 945 56.26 -12.32 38.29
C HIS A 945 56.19 -13.70 38.98
N ASP A 946 55.62 -14.71 38.31
CA ASP A 946 56.43 -15.74 37.63
C ASP A 946 55.63 -16.73 36.77
N GLN A 947 56.39 -17.35 35.87
CA GLN A 947 56.05 -18.27 34.78
C GLN A 947 55.84 -19.73 35.20
N ASP A 948 55.22 -20.46 34.27
CA ASP A 948 55.36 -21.88 33.91
C ASP A 948 54.50 -22.99 34.57
N ASP A 949 53.97 -23.79 33.62
CA ASP A 949 53.63 -25.22 33.60
C ASP A 949 52.45 -25.79 34.42
N ALA A 950 51.41 -26.24 33.69
CA ALA A 950 51.23 -27.66 33.36
C ALA A 950 49.80 -27.98 32.85
N ASP A 951 49.76 -28.51 31.62
CA ASP A 951 48.92 -29.60 31.11
C ASP A 951 47.60 -29.99 31.81
N ALA A 952 46.49 -29.94 31.05
CA ALA A 952 45.89 -31.13 30.42
C ALA A 952 44.37 -31.00 30.17
N SER A 953 43.99 -31.21 28.90
CA SER A 953 42.65 -31.56 28.36
C SER A 953 41.56 -30.46 28.42
N SER A 954 40.83 -30.11 27.36
CA SER A 954 40.55 -30.81 26.09
C SER A 954 40.15 -29.81 24.98
N GLN A 955 40.87 -29.89 23.86
CA GLN A 955 40.44 -29.64 22.47
C GLN A 955 39.02 -30.15 22.19
N GLU A 956 38.22 -29.74 21.20
CA GLU A 956 38.31 -28.85 20.04
C GLU A 956 36.86 -28.77 19.50
N ALA A 957 36.40 -27.61 19.03
CA ALA A 957 35.24 -27.52 18.15
C ALA A 957 35.74 -27.12 16.75
N VAL A 958 36.07 -28.12 15.95
CA VAL A 958 36.51 -27.98 14.56
C VAL A 958 35.34 -27.51 13.67
N SER A 959 35.63 -26.51 12.85
CA SER A 959 34.72 -25.91 11.88
C SER A 959 34.30 -26.91 10.78
N ILE A 960 32.99 -27.01 10.57
CA ILE A 960 32.32 -27.83 9.54
C ILE A 960 32.77 -27.48 8.10
N SER A 961 33.46 -26.35 7.91
CA SER A 961 33.98 -25.89 6.62
C SER A 961 35.17 -26.72 6.10
N GLU A 962 36.03 -27.28 6.96
CA GLU A 962 37.19 -28.06 6.50
C GLU A 962 36.84 -29.50 6.13
N TYR A 963 35.76 -30.04 6.70
CA TYR A 963 35.30 -31.40 6.38
C TYR A 963 34.72 -31.51 4.97
N PHE A 964 34.00 -30.48 4.50
CA PHE A 964 33.41 -30.47 3.16
C PHE A 964 34.45 -30.31 2.05
N SER A 965 35.51 -29.53 2.27
CA SER A 965 36.58 -29.35 1.27
C SER A 965 37.51 -30.58 1.15
N SER A 966 37.65 -31.36 2.23
CA SER A 966 38.34 -32.65 2.23
C SER A 966 37.53 -33.75 1.55
N LEU A 967 36.20 -33.76 1.73
CA LEU A 967 35.30 -34.74 1.11
C LEU A 967 35.19 -34.53 -0.42
N GLN A 968 35.14 -33.28 -0.89
CA GLN A 968 35.16 -32.96 -2.32
C GLN A 968 36.47 -33.37 -3.00
N ARG A 969 37.62 -33.24 -2.33
CA ARG A 969 38.91 -33.69 -2.88
C ARG A 969 39.07 -35.22 -2.90
N ARG A 970 38.46 -35.95 -1.96
CA ARG A 970 38.51 -37.42 -1.93
C ARG A 970 37.53 -38.10 -2.89
N LEU A 971 36.46 -37.44 -3.30
CA LEU A 971 35.47 -37.98 -4.25
C LEU A 971 35.88 -37.82 -5.73
N ALA A 972 36.87 -36.97 -6.03
CA ALA A 972 37.33 -36.73 -7.41
C ALA A 972 38.21 -37.86 -8.00
N ASN A 973 38.66 -38.83 -7.20
CA ASN A 973 39.62 -39.87 -7.63
C ASN A 973 39.09 -41.32 -7.60
N LEU A 974 37.76 -41.54 -7.56
CA LEU A 974 37.18 -42.89 -7.57
C LEU A 974 36.78 -43.35 -8.98
N SER A 975 37.24 -44.55 -9.38
CA SER A 975 36.90 -45.13 -10.68
C SER A 975 35.40 -45.43 -10.80
N ARG A 976 34.86 -45.39 -12.03
CA ARG A 976 33.45 -45.68 -12.34
C ARG A 976 32.93 -47.00 -11.77
N ARG A 977 33.78 -48.02 -11.57
CA ARG A 977 33.37 -49.33 -11.02
C ARG A 977 33.08 -49.31 -9.52
N THR A 978 33.81 -48.49 -8.76
CA THR A 978 33.62 -48.33 -7.30
C THR A 978 32.36 -47.53 -6.95
N MET A 979 31.96 -46.58 -7.82
CA MET A 979 30.75 -45.79 -7.61
C MET A 979 29.47 -46.63 -7.76
N VAL A 980 29.45 -47.58 -8.71
CA VAL A 980 28.32 -48.49 -8.93
C VAL A 980 28.11 -49.45 -7.74
N ALA A 981 29.19 -49.96 -7.15
CA ALA A 981 29.10 -50.82 -5.97
C ALA A 981 28.57 -50.08 -4.73
N LEU A 982 28.95 -48.81 -4.56
CA LEU A 982 28.53 -47.97 -3.43
C LEU A 982 27.05 -47.58 -3.52
N VAL A 983 26.56 -47.31 -4.74
CA VAL A 983 25.14 -47.05 -4.99
C VAL A 983 24.29 -48.32 -4.77
N ALA A 984 24.79 -49.50 -5.15
CA ALA A 984 24.10 -50.76 -4.89
C ALA A 984 23.99 -51.08 -3.38
N LEU A 985 25.05 -50.83 -2.60
CA LEU A 985 25.06 -51.03 -1.15
C LEU A 985 24.13 -50.06 -0.40
N LEU A 986 24.11 -48.78 -0.81
CA LEU A 986 23.20 -47.78 -0.23
C LEU A 986 21.73 -48.09 -0.55
N SER A 987 21.46 -48.61 -1.74
CA SER A 987 20.10 -49.02 -2.15
C SER A 987 19.61 -50.22 -1.33
N ALA A 988 20.47 -51.21 -1.07
CA ALA A 988 20.15 -52.36 -0.22
C ALA A 988 19.90 -51.98 1.25
N ALA A 989 20.69 -51.03 1.79
CA ALA A 989 20.51 -50.52 3.15
C ALA A 989 19.19 -49.76 3.33
N MET A 990 18.76 -49.00 2.31
CA MET A 990 17.49 -48.27 2.33
C MET A 990 16.28 -49.22 2.27
N LEU A 991 16.36 -50.29 1.47
CA LEU A 991 15.36 -51.36 1.40
C LEU A 991 15.23 -52.11 2.73
N TRP A 992 16.34 -52.37 3.42
CA TRP A 992 16.33 -53.02 4.74
C TRP A 992 15.70 -52.12 5.83
N LEU A 993 15.95 -50.82 5.79
CA LEU A 993 15.34 -49.85 6.72
C LEU A 993 13.83 -49.67 6.50
N LEU A 994 13.37 -49.74 5.25
CA LEU A 994 11.95 -49.71 4.90
C LEU A 994 11.23 -51.01 5.33
N TYR A 995 11.87 -52.17 5.16
CA TYR A 995 11.35 -53.46 5.64
C TYR A 995 11.19 -53.48 7.17
N ARG A 996 12.14 -52.87 7.90
CA ARG A 996 12.11 -52.80 9.37
C ARG A 996 11.05 -51.84 9.93
N ARG A 997 10.69 -50.78 9.18
CA ARG A 997 9.60 -49.86 9.57
C ARG A 997 8.20 -50.46 9.38
N PHE A 998 8.03 -51.39 8.44
CA PHE A 998 6.72 -51.98 8.13
C PHE A 998 6.23 -53.01 9.18
N PHE A 999 7.14 -53.61 9.97
CA PHE A 999 6.79 -54.67 10.93
C PHE A 999 6.72 -54.25 12.42
N SER A 1000 6.91 -52.97 12.77
CA SER A 1000 6.92 -52.53 14.19
C SER A 1000 5.57 -52.06 14.76
N ARG A 1001 4.47 -52.12 14.00
CA ARG A 1001 3.12 -51.76 14.50
C ARG A 1001 2.15 -52.96 14.47
N ALA A 1002 2.41 -53.96 15.32
CA ALA A 1002 1.42 -54.97 15.68
C ALA A 1002 1.72 -55.56 17.08
N ARG A 1003 1.18 -54.93 18.15
CA ARG A 1003 0.96 -55.60 19.46
C ARG A 1003 -0.07 -54.87 20.35
N VAL A 1004 -1.25 -55.49 20.44
CA VAL A 1004 -2.05 -55.76 21.66
C VAL A 1004 -2.60 -54.60 22.51
N ARG A 1005 -3.93 -54.44 22.55
CA ARG A 1005 -4.75 -54.62 23.79
C ARG A 1005 -6.25 -54.80 23.49
N ARG A 1006 -6.84 -55.82 24.14
CA ARG A 1006 -8.26 -56.23 24.17
C ARG A 1006 -9.10 -55.30 25.07
N SER A 1007 -10.38 -55.05 24.73
CA SER A 1007 -11.57 -55.63 25.41
C SER A 1007 -12.91 -54.93 25.07
N GLY A 1008 -13.94 -55.73 24.71
CA GLY A 1008 -15.40 -55.48 24.88
C GLY A 1008 -16.05 -54.42 23.97
N HIS A 1009 -17.25 -54.56 23.40
CA HIS A 1009 -18.33 -55.52 23.56
C HIS A 1009 -19.32 -55.35 22.36
N LYS A 1010 -19.76 -56.48 21.77
CA LYS A 1010 -21.03 -56.79 21.06
C LYS A 1010 -21.66 -55.81 20.03
N GLY A 1011 -21.88 -56.31 18.80
CA GLY A 1011 -23.06 -55.95 17.99
C GLY A 1011 -23.00 -56.12 16.46
N ARG A 1012 -23.41 -57.30 15.94
CA ARG A 1012 -24.04 -57.63 14.62
C ARG A 1012 -23.56 -56.93 13.33
N ALA A 1013 -22.84 -57.63 12.43
CA ALA A 1013 -23.34 -58.41 11.26
C ALA A 1013 -23.94 -57.54 10.11
N ARG A 1014 -23.37 -57.45 8.91
CA ARG A 1014 -23.35 -58.42 7.77
C ARG A 1014 -22.43 -57.87 6.65
N ARG A 1015 -21.41 -58.61 6.19
CA ARG A 1015 -21.35 -59.51 4.98
C ARG A 1015 -21.42 -58.82 3.60
N ARG A 1016 -20.29 -58.91 2.86
CA ARG A 1016 -20.06 -59.38 1.44
C ARG A 1016 -18.80 -58.66 0.91
N ILE A 1017 -17.60 -59.24 0.82
CA ILE A 1017 -17.06 -60.37 0.01
C ILE A 1017 -17.26 -60.20 -1.49
N LEU A 1018 -16.12 -60.05 -2.21
CA LEU A 1018 -15.69 -60.56 -3.53
C LEU A 1018 -14.65 -59.56 -4.07
N SER A 1019 -13.49 -59.87 -4.65
CA SER A 1019 -12.77 -61.11 -4.99
C SER A 1019 -11.37 -60.70 -5.51
N LEU A 1020 -10.33 -61.44 -5.11
CA LEU A 1020 -8.92 -61.45 -5.57
C LEU A 1020 -8.80 -61.89 -7.06
N PRO A 1021 -7.61 -62.02 -7.73
CA PRO A 1021 -6.20 -61.90 -7.28
C PRO A 1021 -5.23 -61.16 -8.23
N VAL A 1022 -4.04 -60.83 -7.71
CA VAL A 1022 -2.83 -60.49 -8.47
C VAL A 1022 -1.92 -61.72 -8.52
N GLY A 1023 -1.39 -62.04 -9.71
CA GLY A 1023 -0.37 -63.07 -9.89
C GLY A 1023 0.57 -62.74 -11.04
N LYS A 1024 1.87 -62.88 -10.76
CA LYS A 1024 3.02 -62.98 -11.70
C LYS A 1024 3.38 -61.66 -12.43
N LEU A 1025 4.63 -61.29 -12.69
CA LEU A 1025 5.87 -62.06 -12.79
C LEU A 1025 7.06 -61.10 -12.63
N LEU A 1026 8.07 -61.52 -11.86
CA LEU A 1026 9.44 -61.02 -11.94
C LEU A 1026 10.06 -61.42 -13.29
N ARG A 1027 10.75 -60.48 -13.97
CA ARG A 1027 11.98 -60.72 -14.74
C ARG A 1027 12.64 -59.38 -15.12
N GLY A 1028 13.78 -59.12 -14.47
CA GLY A 1028 14.94 -58.37 -15.00
C GLY A 1028 14.95 -56.85 -14.93
N VAL A 1029 15.49 -56.30 -13.83
CA VAL A 1029 16.57 -55.26 -13.82
C VAL A 1029 17.43 -55.50 -12.59
#